data_AF-A0A1Q4VTW7-F1
#
_entry.id   AF-A0A1Q4VTW7-F1
#
_cell.length_a   1.000
_cell.length_b   1.000
_cell.length_c   1.000
_cell.angle_alpha   90.00
_cell.angle_beta   90.00
_cell.angle_gamma   90.00
#
_symmetry.space_group_name_H-M   'P 1'
#
loop_
_entity.id
_entity.type
_entity.pdbx_description
1 polymer ?
#
loop_
_entity_poly.entity_id
_entity_poly.type
_entity_poly.pdbx_seq_one_letter_code
_entity_poly.pdbx_strand_id
1 'polypeptide(L)'
;MSATDAPVHQIVFRWDADHAVGGAGVGPVAWSGNREGLQPIYRKVAALLSVPGDEARESLARVELPGEPGQERSVLLIRRIPGQDRGGRPSTCSHALLGSASVLTPRRCLGLHTWRWEGSDINLREVEGRSLDCVPAQALRDAAESAAPGLTDRTGQFPGELAAVLAGRLREPRQRLSVLDRTGGDGPVHVLWGMCNLIGPALPSWSFATHDTRDGGPFRYVFVPRWPVSATRDQQLTRLDPARPGSAGDGRDDGVPDHGDPAGEAAARLADHFLDVRFDLEALRETRRALAERHVFGEEPLDERARLVHEALKWLSHAGSHRRTRTDRAGEPREPARDPVYDRARDERLDNPAYDNATYDNAVFDNMRQDQEQPAHRRTPDQDRQAPDQPREDRDGPAYDVRYEDRDGPAYDVRYEDRGGPAYDVRSGERGGQSHAARREDRGGQAVRADSGFARDVTALVLRQALHRNGAETEDYLRTSSDSVLLEVLEGGLPADQADHVAHVLILRAPHRSPSAAEEVGERLLRAHLFLGPYGEHRDEDPVTGPDGRMRVQTAVYLYGGLVQPHSDEGSIPGLLWRVLPDLWNGHHGRGRAVLRQLLGDGRPTGFGDQGWKALFEAATRTTATAEQPGVLRFAGRGTGRAPWLPGRRPRGGRPESGLPDHDERSAGWVWVSVLLLVIAVAVILIPVILLMGS
;
A
#
# COMPACT_ATOMS: atom_id res chain seq x y z
N MET A 1 -15.03 -8.21 22.23
CA MET A 1 -15.06 -9.01 20.98
C MET A 1 -14.25 -8.25 19.95
N SER A 2 -13.44 -8.94 19.15
CA SER A 2 -12.74 -8.29 18.02
C SER A 2 -13.76 -7.89 16.95
N ALA A 3 -13.48 -6.81 16.20
CA ALA A 3 -14.30 -6.42 15.05
C ALA A 3 -14.41 -7.52 13.98
N THR A 4 -13.42 -8.42 13.92
CA THR A 4 -13.36 -9.59 13.03
C THR A 4 -14.34 -10.72 13.35
N ASP A 5 -14.93 -10.71 14.56
CA ASP A 5 -15.84 -11.74 15.06
C ASP A 5 -17.22 -11.16 15.44
N ALA A 6 -17.49 -9.91 15.04
CA ALA A 6 -18.79 -9.27 15.23
C ALA A 6 -19.88 -10.01 14.42
N PRO A 7 -21.06 -10.29 15.01
CA PRO A 7 -22.13 -10.99 14.32
C PRO A 7 -22.70 -10.12 13.18
N VAL A 8 -23.15 -10.78 12.11
CA VAL A 8 -23.63 -10.14 10.88
C VAL A 8 -25.15 -10.08 10.90
N HIS A 9 -25.71 -8.91 10.64
CA HIS A 9 -27.16 -8.72 10.58
C HIS A 9 -27.74 -9.26 9.27
N GLN A 10 -28.88 -9.92 9.38
CA GLN A 10 -29.67 -10.38 8.23
C GLN A 10 -30.85 -9.43 7.97
N ILE A 11 -31.15 -9.17 6.70
CA ILE A 11 -32.35 -8.47 6.26
C ILE A 11 -32.89 -9.16 5.01
N VAL A 12 -34.18 -9.46 4.97
CA VAL A 12 -34.88 -9.93 3.76
C VAL A 12 -35.73 -8.80 3.21
N PHE A 13 -35.50 -8.47 1.95
CA PHE A 13 -36.27 -7.53 1.17
C PHE A 13 -37.16 -8.27 0.17
N ARG A 14 -38.43 -7.88 0.08
CA ARG A 14 -39.45 -8.50 -0.76
C ARG A 14 -40.45 -7.41 -1.16
N TRP A 15 -41.17 -7.61 -2.27
CA TRP A 15 -42.31 -6.75 -2.55
C TRP A 15 -43.39 -6.94 -1.47
N ASP A 16 -43.78 -5.85 -0.82
CA ASP A 16 -44.91 -5.81 0.08
C ASP A 16 -45.72 -4.53 -0.14
N ALA A 17 -46.98 -4.52 0.31
CA ALA A 17 -47.87 -3.37 0.23
C ALA A 17 -47.64 -2.38 1.40
N ASP A 18 -47.15 -2.87 2.54
CA ASP A 18 -46.71 -2.04 3.67
C ASP A 18 -45.44 -2.62 4.30
N HIS A 19 -44.32 -2.48 3.60
CA HIS A 19 -43.03 -2.98 4.07
C HIS A 19 -42.57 -2.26 5.34
N ALA A 20 -41.69 -2.85 6.16
CA ALA A 20 -41.44 -2.44 7.55
C ALA A 20 -40.94 -1.00 7.77
N VAL A 21 -40.54 -0.27 6.73
CA VAL A 21 -40.15 1.16 6.78
C VAL A 21 -41.18 2.12 6.17
N GLY A 22 -42.39 1.63 5.88
CA GLY A 22 -43.57 2.37 5.40
C GLY A 22 -43.63 2.53 3.89
N GLY A 23 -44.72 2.05 3.28
CA GLY A 23 -44.99 2.18 1.84
C GLY A 23 -44.98 0.85 1.07
N ALA A 24 -45.36 0.93 -0.21
CA ALA A 24 -45.50 -0.23 -1.09
C ALA A 24 -44.30 -0.35 -2.07
N GLY A 25 -43.79 -1.57 -2.25
CA GLY A 25 -42.65 -1.86 -3.13
C GLY A 25 -41.72 -2.92 -2.56
N VAL A 26 -40.56 -3.10 -3.19
CA VAL A 26 -39.51 -4.00 -2.67
C VAL A 26 -38.80 -3.34 -1.49
N GLY A 27 -39.16 -3.74 -0.28
CA GLY A 27 -38.61 -3.21 0.97
C GLY A 27 -38.40 -4.29 2.04
N PRO A 28 -37.89 -3.93 3.22
CA PRO A 28 -37.57 -4.89 4.27
C PRO A 28 -38.84 -5.51 4.84
N VAL A 29 -38.92 -6.83 4.79
CA VAL A 29 -40.04 -7.62 5.35
C VAL A 29 -39.63 -8.39 6.59
N ALA A 30 -38.37 -8.84 6.69
CA ALA A 30 -37.82 -9.49 7.88
C ALA A 30 -36.40 -9.02 8.17
N TRP A 31 -36.02 -8.98 9.44
CA TRP A 31 -34.71 -8.47 9.87
C TRP A 31 -34.26 -9.03 11.21
N SER A 32 -32.94 -9.04 11.40
CA SER A 32 -32.30 -9.15 12.71
C SER A 32 -32.08 -7.78 13.34
N GLY A 33 -32.04 -7.68 14.67
CA GLY A 33 -31.78 -6.42 15.38
C GLY A 33 -32.96 -5.44 15.45
N ASN A 34 -32.67 -4.14 15.48
CA ASN A 34 -33.67 -3.07 15.67
C ASN A 34 -34.26 -2.58 14.33
N ARG A 35 -35.59 -2.42 14.28
CA ARG A 35 -36.35 -1.90 13.13
C ARG A 35 -35.93 -0.48 12.73
N GLU A 36 -35.59 0.38 13.69
CA GLU A 36 -35.25 1.79 13.45
C GLU A 36 -34.03 1.96 12.54
N GLY A 37 -33.07 1.03 12.62
CA GLY A 37 -31.87 1.03 11.77
C GLY A 37 -32.15 0.76 10.29
N LEU A 38 -33.32 0.19 9.95
CA LEU A 38 -33.63 -0.19 8.57
C LEU A 38 -33.85 1.00 7.63
N GLN A 39 -34.47 2.08 8.09
CA GLN A 39 -34.87 3.19 7.21
C GLN A 39 -33.67 4.01 6.66
N PRO A 40 -32.58 4.24 7.42
CA PRO A 40 -31.33 4.75 6.86
C PRO A 40 -30.66 3.80 5.86
N ILE A 41 -30.68 2.48 6.11
CA ILE A 41 -30.09 1.48 5.21
C ILE A 41 -30.88 1.41 3.91
N TYR A 42 -32.20 1.23 3.99
CA TYR A 42 -33.10 1.11 2.85
C TYR A 42 -32.96 2.29 1.88
N ARG A 43 -32.94 3.53 2.40
CA ARG A 43 -32.72 4.74 1.59
C ARG A 43 -31.40 4.72 0.80
N LYS A 44 -30.33 4.09 1.32
CA LYS A 44 -29.05 3.96 0.62
C LYS A 44 -29.05 2.85 -0.45
N VAL A 45 -29.91 1.83 -0.33
CA VAL A 45 -29.78 0.59 -1.11
C VAL A 45 -31.01 0.20 -1.95
N ALA A 46 -32.15 0.89 -1.80
CA ALA A 46 -33.41 0.56 -2.49
C ALA A 46 -33.24 0.36 -4.01
N ALA A 47 -32.46 1.23 -4.67
CA ALA A 47 -32.18 1.15 -6.11
C ALA A 47 -31.37 -0.09 -6.54
N LEU A 48 -30.75 -0.81 -5.60
CA LEU A 48 -29.92 -1.99 -5.83
C LEU A 48 -30.66 -3.31 -5.56
N LEU A 49 -31.80 -3.27 -4.84
CA LEU A 49 -32.52 -4.44 -4.34
C LEU A 49 -33.19 -5.28 -5.44
N SER A 50 -33.38 -4.72 -6.63
CA SER A 50 -34.07 -5.35 -7.75
C SER A 50 -33.20 -5.40 -8.99
N VAL A 51 -33.28 -6.51 -9.73
CA VAL A 51 -32.71 -6.63 -11.08
C VAL A 51 -33.88 -6.61 -12.07
N PRO A 52 -34.12 -5.49 -12.79
CA PRO A 52 -35.31 -5.33 -13.62
C PRO A 52 -35.16 -5.91 -15.03
N GLY A 53 -36.26 -6.36 -15.63
CA GLY A 53 -36.33 -6.79 -17.03
C GLY A 53 -36.11 -8.28 -17.24
N ASP A 54 -36.35 -8.74 -18.47
CA ASP A 54 -36.54 -10.17 -18.79
C ASP A 54 -35.24 -10.99 -18.75
N GLU A 55 -34.08 -10.35 -18.72
CA GLU A 55 -32.76 -10.98 -18.61
C GLU A 55 -32.28 -11.12 -17.15
N ALA A 56 -33.10 -10.71 -16.18
CA ALA A 56 -32.79 -10.77 -14.76
C ALA A 56 -32.56 -12.21 -14.30
N ARG A 57 -31.38 -12.48 -13.74
CA ARG A 57 -31.04 -13.76 -13.09
C ARG A 57 -30.57 -13.56 -11.66
N GLU A 58 -30.42 -14.66 -10.93
CA GLU A 58 -29.86 -14.64 -9.58
C GLU A 58 -28.48 -13.98 -9.58
N SER A 59 -28.25 -13.04 -8.65
CA SER A 59 -27.01 -12.25 -8.62
C SER A 59 -26.56 -11.94 -7.20
N LEU A 60 -25.25 -11.78 -7.05
CA LEU A 60 -24.59 -11.40 -5.81
C LEU A 60 -24.04 -9.98 -5.96
N ALA A 61 -24.45 -9.08 -5.06
CA ALA A 61 -24.04 -7.68 -5.06
C ALA A 61 -23.40 -7.29 -3.71
N ARG A 62 -22.16 -6.82 -3.73
CA ARG A 62 -21.46 -6.25 -2.56
C ARG A 62 -21.36 -4.75 -2.72
N VAL A 63 -21.74 -4.00 -1.68
CA VAL A 63 -21.49 -2.55 -1.59
C VAL A 63 -20.88 -2.18 -0.24
N GLU A 64 -19.89 -1.29 -0.28
CA GLU A 64 -19.42 -0.57 0.91
C GLU A 64 -20.34 0.64 1.16
N LEU A 65 -20.90 0.71 2.36
CA LEU A 65 -21.70 1.84 2.81
C LEU A 65 -20.77 2.88 3.46
N PRO A 66 -20.91 4.18 3.15
CA PRO A 66 -20.18 5.22 3.87
C PRO A 66 -20.66 5.25 5.33
N GLY A 67 -19.70 5.12 6.25
CA GLY A 67 -19.84 5.33 7.69
C GLY A 67 -19.19 6.64 8.13
N GLU A 68 -19.25 6.92 9.43
CA GLU A 68 -18.68 8.13 10.01
C GLU A 68 -17.13 8.14 9.95
N PRO A 69 -16.49 9.32 9.88
CA PRO A 69 -15.03 9.42 9.93
C PRO A 69 -14.44 8.73 11.16
N GLY A 70 -13.45 7.85 10.94
CA GLY A 70 -12.81 7.08 12.01
C GLY A 70 -13.53 5.77 12.39
N GLN A 71 -14.71 5.47 11.83
CA GLN A 71 -15.35 4.16 11.97
C GLN A 71 -15.02 3.22 10.80
N GLU A 72 -15.03 1.92 11.07
CA GLU A 72 -14.91 0.90 10.02
C GLU A 72 -16.13 0.96 9.08
N ARG A 73 -15.91 0.87 7.76
CA ARG A 73 -17.00 0.86 6.78
C ARG A 73 -17.91 -0.35 7.01
N SER A 74 -19.22 -0.12 7.00
CA SER A 74 -20.19 -1.21 6.90
C SER A 74 -20.25 -1.72 5.46
N VAL A 75 -20.50 -3.01 5.29
CA VAL A 75 -20.66 -3.68 4.00
C VAL A 75 -22.03 -4.32 3.97
N LEU A 76 -22.73 -4.18 2.85
CA LEU A 76 -23.93 -4.94 2.54
C LEU A 76 -23.61 -5.92 1.41
N LEU A 77 -23.82 -7.21 1.67
CA LEU A 77 -23.79 -8.28 0.67
C LEU A 77 -25.23 -8.72 0.41
N ILE A 78 -25.69 -8.67 -0.84
CA ILE A 78 -27.08 -8.96 -1.23
C ILE A 78 -27.07 -10.12 -2.23
N ARG A 79 -27.80 -11.19 -1.93
CA ARG A 79 -28.26 -12.16 -2.92
C ARG A 79 -29.62 -11.74 -3.43
N ARG A 80 -29.70 -11.44 -4.72
CA ARG A 80 -30.91 -10.99 -5.42
C ARG A 80 -31.45 -12.14 -6.24
N ILE A 81 -32.69 -12.56 -5.97
CA ILE A 81 -33.36 -13.69 -6.59
C ILE A 81 -34.58 -13.15 -7.35
N PRO A 82 -34.51 -13.01 -8.69
CA PRO A 82 -35.65 -12.67 -9.51
C PRO A 82 -36.76 -13.73 -9.41
N GLY A 83 -38.00 -13.30 -9.51
CA GLY A 83 -39.17 -14.16 -9.39
C GLY A 83 -40.46 -13.36 -9.53
N GLN A 84 -41.46 -13.73 -8.74
CA GLN A 84 -42.77 -13.05 -8.73
C GLN A 84 -43.14 -12.59 -7.32
N ASP A 85 -43.89 -11.49 -7.23
CA ASP A 85 -44.56 -11.07 -6.00
C ASP A 85 -45.81 -11.93 -5.69
N ARG A 86 -46.48 -11.67 -4.56
CA ARG A 86 -47.73 -12.34 -4.16
C ARG A 86 -48.88 -12.15 -5.19
N GLY A 87 -48.79 -11.16 -6.07
CA GLY A 87 -49.72 -10.89 -7.16
C GLY A 87 -49.29 -11.46 -8.53
N GLY A 88 -48.23 -12.26 -8.58
CA GLY A 88 -47.70 -12.88 -9.81
C GLY A 88 -46.91 -11.93 -10.72
N ARG A 89 -46.64 -10.69 -10.30
CA ARG A 89 -45.89 -9.71 -11.12
C ARG A 89 -44.38 -9.95 -10.99
N PRO A 90 -43.57 -9.71 -12.04
CA PRO A 90 -42.11 -9.78 -11.95
C PRO A 90 -41.57 -8.93 -10.80
N SER A 91 -40.75 -9.55 -9.95
CA SER A 91 -40.21 -8.95 -8.73
C SER A 91 -38.86 -9.54 -8.38
N THR A 92 -38.21 -9.03 -7.34
CA THR A 92 -36.96 -9.57 -6.80
C THR A 92 -37.11 -9.76 -5.29
N CYS A 93 -36.81 -10.96 -4.81
CA CYS A 93 -36.58 -11.20 -3.39
C CYS A 93 -35.08 -11.13 -3.12
N SER A 94 -34.68 -10.34 -2.14
CA SER A 94 -33.28 -10.05 -1.87
C SER A 94 -32.95 -10.33 -0.41
N HIS A 95 -32.09 -11.32 -0.16
CA HIS A 95 -31.56 -11.61 1.18
C HIS A 95 -30.21 -10.91 1.31
N ALA A 96 -30.05 -10.09 2.34
CA ALA A 96 -28.86 -9.30 2.57
C ALA A 96 -28.21 -9.59 3.93
N LEU A 97 -26.89 -9.53 3.93
CA LEU A 97 -26.01 -9.58 5.09
C LEU A 97 -25.34 -8.22 5.28
N LEU A 98 -25.44 -7.66 6.49
CA LEU A 98 -24.88 -6.37 6.88
C LEU A 98 -23.89 -6.54 8.03
N GLY A 99 -22.63 -6.16 7.82
CA GLY A 99 -21.55 -6.30 8.80
C GLY A 99 -20.40 -5.33 8.55
N SER A 100 -19.30 -5.49 9.29
CA SER A 100 -18.07 -4.72 9.07
C SER A 100 -17.32 -5.15 7.81
N ALA A 101 -16.40 -4.32 7.31
CA ALA A 101 -15.55 -4.67 6.17
C ALA A 101 -14.58 -5.84 6.44
N SER A 102 -14.16 -6.01 7.70
CA SER A 102 -13.34 -7.10 8.22
C SER A 102 -14.10 -8.44 8.32
N VAL A 103 -15.40 -8.42 8.61
CA VAL A 103 -16.24 -9.63 8.55
C VAL A 103 -16.74 -9.88 7.12
N LEU A 104 -17.11 -8.86 6.35
CA LEU A 104 -17.57 -9.01 4.95
C LEU A 104 -16.49 -8.56 3.96
N THR A 105 -15.33 -9.21 4.04
CA THR A 105 -14.23 -9.00 3.09
C THR A 105 -14.65 -9.41 1.67
N PRO A 106 -14.05 -8.84 0.61
CA PRO A 106 -14.43 -9.15 -0.77
C PRO A 106 -14.30 -10.65 -1.10
N ARG A 107 -13.21 -11.28 -0.66
CA ARG A 107 -12.99 -12.73 -0.79
C ARG A 107 -14.05 -13.53 -0.03
N ARG A 108 -14.39 -13.17 1.21
CA ARG A 108 -15.44 -13.89 1.97
C ARG A 108 -16.80 -13.76 1.29
N CYS A 109 -17.14 -12.56 0.81
CA CYS A 109 -18.39 -12.32 0.07
C CYS A 109 -18.50 -13.19 -1.19
N LEU A 110 -17.44 -13.30 -1.99
CA LEU A 110 -17.42 -14.17 -3.17
C LEU A 110 -17.48 -15.67 -2.80
N GLY A 111 -16.83 -16.06 -1.69
CA GLY A 111 -16.97 -17.41 -1.12
C GLY A 111 -18.43 -17.78 -0.84
N LEU A 112 -19.22 -16.84 -0.33
CA LEU A 112 -20.64 -17.00 0.00
C LEU A 112 -21.59 -17.03 -1.23
N HIS A 113 -21.10 -17.09 -2.48
CA HIS A 113 -21.93 -17.09 -3.69
C HIS A 113 -22.98 -18.21 -3.76
N THR A 114 -22.72 -19.39 -3.18
CA THR A 114 -23.71 -20.49 -3.09
C THR A 114 -24.81 -20.24 -2.07
N TRP A 115 -24.62 -19.24 -1.20
CA TRP A 115 -25.52 -18.85 -0.13
C TRP A 115 -25.86 -19.97 0.87
N ARG A 116 -24.84 -20.76 1.22
CA ARG A 116 -24.95 -21.90 2.14
C ARG A 116 -24.07 -21.71 3.37
N TRP A 117 -24.69 -21.63 4.53
CA TRP A 117 -24.08 -21.68 5.87
C TRP A 117 -25.13 -22.20 6.87
N GLU A 118 -24.73 -22.48 8.11
CA GLU A 118 -25.65 -22.90 9.17
C GLU A 118 -26.70 -21.80 9.45
N GLY A 119 -27.99 -22.13 9.31
CA GLY A 119 -29.10 -21.18 9.42
C GLY A 119 -29.36 -20.31 8.17
N SER A 120 -28.84 -20.71 7.00
CA SER A 120 -29.14 -20.05 5.71
C SER A 120 -30.44 -20.51 5.04
N ASP A 121 -31.07 -21.56 5.55
CA ASP A 121 -32.26 -22.26 5.04
C ASP A 121 -33.59 -21.55 5.33
N ILE A 122 -33.56 -20.21 5.35
CA ILE A 122 -34.72 -19.35 5.64
C ILE A 122 -35.70 -19.37 4.46
N ASN A 123 -36.98 -19.62 4.71
CA ASN A 123 -38.02 -19.47 3.69
C ASN A 123 -38.29 -17.99 3.38
N LEU A 124 -37.55 -17.45 2.40
CA LEU A 124 -37.61 -16.05 1.97
C LEU A 124 -38.99 -15.57 1.47
N ARG A 125 -39.93 -16.49 1.18
CA ARG A 125 -41.31 -16.16 0.75
C ARG A 125 -42.27 -15.92 1.91
N GLU A 126 -41.98 -16.51 3.07
CA GLU A 126 -42.87 -16.52 4.24
C GLU A 126 -42.32 -15.70 5.41
N VAL A 127 -40.99 -15.56 5.52
CA VAL A 127 -40.36 -14.87 6.64
C VAL A 127 -40.76 -13.38 6.71
N GLU A 128 -41.15 -12.92 7.91
CA GLU A 128 -41.66 -11.57 8.21
C GLU A 128 -41.27 -11.13 9.63
N GLY A 129 -41.15 -9.82 9.86
CA GLY A 129 -40.89 -9.21 11.16
C GLY A 129 -39.48 -9.42 11.71
N ARG A 130 -39.35 -9.29 13.04
CA ARG A 130 -38.09 -9.54 13.77
C ARG A 130 -37.92 -11.04 14.04
N SER A 131 -37.86 -11.83 12.98
CA SER A 131 -37.80 -13.30 12.98
C SER A 131 -36.42 -13.87 12.61
N LEU A 132 -35.44 -13.01 12.31
CA LEU A 132 -34.09 -13.43 11.93
C LEU A 132 -33.09 -13.23 13.06
N ASP A 133 -32.31 -14.26 13.35
CA ASP A 133 -31.10 -14.14 14.15
C ASP A 133 -29.94 -13.55 13.35
N CYS A 134 -28.97 -12.96 14.06
CA CYS A 134 -27.71 -12.53 13.44
C CYS A 134 -26.84 -13.76 13.13
N VAL A 135 -26.15 -13.76 11.98
CA VAL A 135 -25.24 -14.85 11.60
C VAL A 135 -23.92 -14.70 12.35
N PRO A 136 -23.38 -15.76 12.99
CA PRO A 136 -22.02 -15.75 13.52
C PRO A 136 -20.99 -15.51 12.42
N ALA A 137 -20.01 -14.64 12.67
CA ALA A 137 -18.92 -14.37 11.72
C ALA A 137 -18.13 -15.63 11.33
N GLN A 138 -18.03 -16.60 12.25
CA GLN A 138 -17.36 -17.89 12.02
C GLN A 138 -18.11 -18.74 10.99
N ALA A 139 -19.45 -18.87 11.07
CA ALA A 139 -20.23 -19.65 10.10
C ALA A 139 -20.06 -19.12 8.65
N LEU A 140 -19.94 -17.79 8.49
CA LEU A 140 -19.65 -17.17 7.20
C LEU A 140 -18.19 -17.35 6.74
N ARG A 141 -17.25 -17.53 7.68
CA ARG A 141 -15.84 -17.81 7.43
C ARG A 141 -15.69 -19.25 6.93
N ASP A 142 -16.25 -20.22 7.65
CA ASP A 142 -16.21 -21.64 7.34
C ASP A 142 -16.87 -21.94 5.98
N ALA A 143 -18.03 -21.33 5.70
CA ALA A 143 -18.72 -21.45 4.42
C ALA A 143 -17.88 -20.93 3.24
N ALA A 144 -17.26 -19.75 3.39
CA ALA A 144 -16.44 -19.16 2.35
C ALA A 144 -15.11 -19.91 2.13
N GLU A 145 -14.53 -20.46 3.20
CA GLU A 145 -13.32 -21.30 3.14
C GLU A 145 -13.61 -22.66 2.50
N SER A 146 -14.77 -23.26 2.80
CA SER A 146 -15.25 -24.50 2.16
C SER A 146 -15.49 -24.32 0.64
N ALA A 147 -15.97 -23.15 0.21
CA ALA A 147 -16.18 -22.84 -1.20
C ALA A 147 -14.89 -22.46 -1.96
N ALA A 148 -13.82 -22.07 -1.24
CA ALA A 148 -12.61 -21.50 -1.83
C ALA A 148 -11.87 -22.42 -2.83
N PRO A 149 -11.71 -23.74 -2.62
CA PRO A 149 -11.06 -24.61 -3.58
C PRO A 149 -11.82 -24.71 -4.91
N GLY A 150 -13.15 -24.91 -4.85
CA GLY A 150 -14.00 -25.01 -6.03
C GLY A 150 -14.09 -23.72 -6.85
N LEU A 151 -14.08 -22.56 -6.17
CA LEU A 151 -13.95 -21.26 -6.83
C LEU A 151 -12.60 -21.10 -7.54
N THR A 152 -11.52 -21.48 -6.86
CA THR A 152 -10.14 -21.37 -7.37
C THR A 152 -9.92 -22.27 -8.58
N ASP A 153 -10.45 -23.49 -8.56
CA ASP A 153 -10.38 -24.40 -9.69
C ASP A 153 -11.19 -23.90 -10.90
N ARG A 154 -12.46 -23.53 -10.69
CA ARG A 154 -13.33 -23.02 -11.77
C ARG A 154 -12.87 -21.68 -12.35
N THR A 155 -12.06 -20.87 -11.65
CA THR A 155 -11.40 -19.70 -12.29
C THR A 155 -10.53 -20.09 -13.48
N GLY A 156 -9.98 -21.32 -13.52
CA GLY A 156 -9.23 -21.84 -14.67
C GLY A 156 -10.04 -22.03 -15.95
N GLN A 157 -11.37 -21.92 -15.90
CA GLN A 157 -12.26 -22.00 -17.06
C GLN A 157 -12.47 -20.64 -17.75
N PHE A 158 -12.03 -19.53 -17.12
CA PHE A 158 -12.26 -18.16 -17.58
C PHE A 158 -10.96 -17.32 -17.72
N PRO A 159 -9.89 -17.84 -18.36
CA PRO A 159 -8.62 -17.13 -18.48
C PRO A 159 -8.76 -15.84 -19.29
N GLY A 160 -9.53 -15.86 -20.39
CA GLY A 160 -9.73 -14.72 -21.27
C GLY A 160 -10.51 -13.59 -20.59
N GLU A 161 -11.56 -13.92 -19.84
CA GLU A 161 -12.32 -12.95 -19.05
C GLU A 161 -11.50 -12.36 -17.90
N LEU A 162 -10.70 -13.18 -17.22
CA LEU A 162 -9.78 -12.70 -16.17
C LEU A 162 -8.74 -11.74 -16.76
N ALA A 163 -8.08 -12.12 -17.86
CA ALA A 163 -7.12 -11.27 -18.56
C ALA A 163 -7.75 -9.96 -19.06
N ALA A 164 -8.95 -10.01 -19.66
CA ALA A 164 -9.64 -8.81 -20.14
C ALA A 164 -10.00 -7.85 -18.99
N VAL A 165 -10.47 -8.35 -17.84
CA VAL A 165 -10.82 -7.52 -16.68
C VAL A 165 -9.56 -6.96 -16.00
N LEU A 166 -8.46 -7.73 -15.95
CA LEU A 166 -7.15 -7.24 -15.52
C LEU A 166 -6.63 -6.13 -16.46
N ALA A 167 -6.72 -6.30 -17.79
CA ALA A 167 -6.32 -5.31 -18.78
C ALA A 167 -7.15 -4.02 -18.65
N GLY A 168 -8.48 -4.14 -18.50
CA GLY A 168 -9.36 -3.02 -18.22
C GLY A 168 -8.99 -2.28 -16.94
N ARG A 169 -8.56 -3.00 -15.89
CA ARG A 169 -8.07 -2.39 -14.63
C ARG A 169 -6.68 -1.76 -14.76
N LEU A 170 -5.80 -2.31 -15.60
CA LEU A 170 -4.49 -1.70 -15.92
C LEU A 170 -4.64 -0.43 -16.76
N ARG A 171 -5.62 -0.36 -17.68
CA ARG A 171 -5.93 0.87 -18.43
C ARG A 171 -6.56 1.93 -17.55
N GLU A 172 -7.52 1.51 -16.72
CA GLU A 172 -8.36 2.42 -15.94
C GLU A 172 -8.36 2.06 -14.44
N PRO A 173 -7.26 2.36 -13.70
CA PRO A 173 -7.13 1.95 -12.29
C PRO A 173 -8.26 2.47 -11.40
N ARG A 174 -8.74 3.70 -11.66
CA ARG A 174 -9.76 4.39 -10.84
C ARG A 174 -11.21 4.19 -11.30
N GLN A 175 -11.48 3.93 -12.59
CA GLN A 175 -12.86 3.89 -13.10
C GLN A 175 -13.65 2.66 -12.63
N ARG A 176 -14.98 2.75 -12.72
CA ARG A 176 -15.85 1.56 -12.63
C ARG A 176 -15.79 0.79 -13.94
N LEU A 177 -15.84 -0.53 -13.88
CA LEU A 177 -15.88 -1.39 -15.06
C LEU A 177 -17.27 -2.02 -15.20
N SER A 178 -17.90 -1.80 -16.36
CA SER A 178 -19.06 -2.58 -16.81
C SER A 178 -18.58 -3.65 -17.79
N VAL A 179 -18.64 -4.91 -17.37
CA VAL A 179 -18.13 -6.05 -18.12
C VAL A 179 -19.30 -6.76 -18.81
N LEU A 180 -19.19 -7.01 -20.11
CA LEU A 180 -20.17 -7.79 -20.84
C LEU A 180 -20.04 -9.28 -20.47
N ASP A 181 -21.07 -9.85 -19.85
CA ASP A 181 -21.13 -11.27 -19.50
C ASP A 181 -21.65 -12.10 -20.68
N ARG A 182 -20.71 -12.74 -21.38
CA ARG A 182 -20.99 -13.74 -22.44
C ARG A 182 -21.10 -15.17 -21.90
N THR A 183 -20.83 -15.41 -20.62
CA THR A 183 -20.72 -16.75 -20.02
C THR A 183 -22.05 -17.34 -19.55
N GLY A 184 -23.15 -16.59 -19.71
CA GLY A 184 -24.46 -16.99 -19.17
C GLY A 184 -24.59 -16.83 -17.65
N GLY A 185 -23.59 -16.26 -16.98
CA GLY A 185 -23.62 -15.93 -15.55
C GLY A 185 -22.71 -16.78 -14.66
N ASP A 186 -22.00 -17.79 -15.20
CA ASP A 186 -21.08 -18.63 -14.40
C ASP A 186 -19.71 -17.93 -14.20
N GLY A 187 -19.19 -17.25 -15.23
CA GLY A 187 -17.88 -16.57 -15.18
C GLY A 187 -17.72 -15.44 -14.14
N PRO A 188 -18.68 -14.52 -13.95
CA PRO A 188 -18.50 -13.31 -13.13
C PRO A 188 -17.96 -13.53 -11.71
N VAL A 189 -18.46 -14.55 -11.00
CA VAL A 189 -17.99 -14.88 -9.64
C VAL A 189 -16.54 -15.34 -9.65
N HIS A 190 -16.18 -16.20 -10.60
CA HIS A 190 -14.85 -16.81 -10.72
C HIS A 190 -13.80 -15.80 -11.20
N VAL A 191 -14.16 -14.90 -12.11
CA VAL A 191 -13.32 -13.78 -12.56
C VAL A 191 -13.06 -12.82 -11.40
N LEU A 192 -14.10 -12.42 -10.65
CA LEU A 192 -13.93 -11.59 -9.45
C LEU A 192 -13.12 -12.30 -8.35
N TRP A 193 -13.23 -13.63 -8.22
CA TRP A 193 -12.42 -14.43 -7.30
C TRP A 193 -10.93 -14.41 -7.68
N GLY A 194 -10.59 -14.64 -8.96
CA GLY A 194 -9.22 -14.52 -9.47
C GLY A 194 -8.64 -13.12 -9.23
N MET A 195 -9.37 -12.08 -9.66
CA MET A 195 -9.05 -10.68 -9.41
C MET A 195 -8.79 -10.39 -7.92
N CYS A 196 -9.67 -10.86 -7.02
CA CYS A 196 -9.53 -10.63 -5.58
C CYS A 196 -8.31 -11.35 -4.98
N ASN A 197 -7.93 -12.51 -5.50
CA ASN A 197 -6.76 -13.26 -5.03
C ASN A 197 -5.43 -12.72 -5.59
N LEU A 198 -5.46 -12.10 -6.78
CA LEU A 198 -4.30 -11.46 -7.40
C LEU A 198 -4.03 -10.04 -6.87
N ILE A 199 -5.04 -9.18 -6.92
CA ILE A 199 -4.87 -7.72 -6.75
C ILE A 199 -5.74 -7.12 -5.64
N GLY A 200 -6.40 -7.98 -4.84
CA GLY A 200 -7.25 -7.60 -3.70
C GLY A 200 -6.68 -6.46 -2.84
N PRO A 201 -5.48 -6.62 -2.25
CA PRO A 201 -4.85 -5.60 -1.39
C PRO A 201 -4.40 -4.33 -2.12
N ALA A 202 -4.18 -4.40 -3.44
CA ALA A 202 -3.68 -3.27 -4.23
C ALA A 202 -4.80 -2.32 -4.69
N LEU A 203 -6.08 -2.63 -4.39
CA LEU A 203 -7.24 -1.83 -4.80
C LEU A 203 -7.99 -1.23 -3.58
N PRO A 204 -8.35 0.06 -3.60
CA PRO A 204 -8.85 0.78 -2.41
C PRO A 204 -10.34 0.57 -2.08
N SER A 205 -11.11 -0.11 -2.94
CA SER A 205 -12.52 -0.44 -2.70
C SER A 205 -13.00 -1.60 -3.58
N TRP A 206 -13.97 -2.37 -3.08
CA TRP A 206 -14.40 -3.64 -3.68
C TRP A 206 -15.92 -3.81 -3.74
N SER A 207 -16.64 -2.79 -4.21
CA SER A 207 -18.07 -2.92 -4.56
C SER A 207 -18.23 -3.67 -5.89
N PHE A 208 -19.10 -4.68 -5.98
CA PHE A 208 -19.32 -5.44 -7.21
C PHE A 208 -20.76 -5.95 -7.34
N ALA A 209 -21.19 -6.26 -8.57
CA ALA A 209 -22.39 -7.05 -8.86
C ALA A 209 -22.07 -8.11 -9.92
N THR A 210 -22.32 -9.39 -9.61
CA THR A 210 -22.01 -10.54 -10.50
C THR A 210 -22.96 -10.66 -11.68
N HIS A 211 -24.12 -10.03 -11.60
CA HIS A 211 -25.01 -9.78 -12.73
C HIS A 211 -25.93 -8.60 -12.38
N ASP A 212 -26.17 -7.71 -13.33
CA ASP A 212 -27.20 -6.68 -13.30
C ASP A 212 -27.69 -6.41 -14.74
N THR A 213 -28.84 -5.77 -14.90
CA THR A 213 -29.34 -5.29 -16.21
C THR A 213 -29.08 -3.79 -16.42
N ARG A 214 -28.49 -3.13 -15.42
CA ARG A 214 -28.01 -1.74 -15.47
C ARG A 214 -26.51 -1.72 -15.18
N ASP A 215 -25.77 -0.87 -15.88
CA ASP A 215 -24.34 -0.66 -15.67
C ASP A 215 -23.99 0.56 -14.79
N GLY A 216 -25.01 1.29 -14.34
CA GLY A 216 -24.87 2.39 -13.37
C GLY A 216 -24.83 1.91 -11.90
N GLY A 217 -24.67 2.86 -10.98
CA GLY A 217 -24.68 2.62 -9.54
C GLY A 217 -23.28 2.54 -8.90
N PRO A 218 -23.19 2.12 -7.62
CA PRO A 218 -21.98 2.21 -6.78
C PRO A 218 -20.97 1.07 -7.01
N PHE A 219 -21.19 0.20 -8.00
CA PHE A 219 -20.34 -0.97 -8.25
C PHE A 219 -19.05 -0.57 -8.96
N ARG A 220 -17.90 -1.01 -8.45
CA ARG A 220 -16.60 -0.89 -9.12
C ARG A 220 -16.44 -1.91 -10.25
N TYR A 221 -17.17 -3.02 -10.16
CA TYR A 221 -17.30 -4.04 -11.18
C TYR A 221 -18.78 -4.45 -11.31
N VAL A 222 -19.38 -4.27 -12.47
CA VAL A 222 -20.75 -4.73 -12.75
C VAL A 222 -20.75 -5.57 -14.02
N PHE A 223 -21.24 -6.80 -13.93
CA PHE A 223 -21.38 -7.68 -15.08
C PHE A 223 -22.80 -7.56 -15.63
N VAL A 224 -22.92 -7.34 -16.94
CA VAL A 224 -24.22 -7.12 -17.61
C VAL A 224 -24.38 -8.05 -18.82
N PRO A 225 -25.59 -8.58 -19.11
CA PRO A 225 -25.80 -9.46 -20.27
C PRO A 225 -25.70 -8.69 -21.60
N ARG A 226 -26.02 -7.39 -21.55
CA ARG A 226 -25.84 -6.39 -22.60
C ARG A 226 -25.77 -5.01 -21.94
N TRP A 227 -25.11 -4.06 -22.58
CA TRP A 227 -25.13 -2.69 -22.08
C TRP A 227 -26.50 -2.03 -22.32
N PRO A 228 -27.04 -1.28 -21.35
CA PRO A 228 -28.24 -0.49 -21.57
C PRO A 228 -27.95 0.64 -22.56
N VAL A 229 -28.98 0.96 -23.35
CA VAL A 229 -29.00 2.13 -24.24
C VAL A 229 -29.11 3.38 -23.37
N SER A 230 -27.97 3.95 -22.99
CA SER A 230 -27.90 5.20 -22.21
C SER A 230 -27.79 6.38 -23.16
N ALA A 231 -28.62 7.40 -22.95
CA ALA A 231 -28.53 8.68 -23.66
C ALA A 231 -27.34 9.54 -23.17
N THR A 232 -26.78 9.23 -22.00
CA THR A 232 -25.67 9.96 -21.37
C THR A 232 -24.46 9.05 -21.16
N ARG A 233 -23.28 9.56 -21.52
CA ARG A 233 -21.98 8.89 -21.32
C ARG A 233 -21.49 9.18 -19.90
N ASP A 234 -21.52 8.18 -19.03
CA ASP A 234 -20.93 8.27 -17.70
C ASP A 234 -19.39 8.21 -17.83
N GLN A 235 -18.72 9.35 -17.55
CA GLN A 235 -17.27 9.49 -17.71
C GLN A 235 -16.45 8.71 -16.68
N GLN A 236 -17.08 8.12 -15.66
CA GLN A 236 -16.41 7.28 -14.64
C GLN A 236 -16.72 5.79 -14.82
N LEU A 237 -17.26 5.40 -15.99
CA LEU A 237 -17.64 4.04 -16.33
C LEU A 237 -17.00 3.61 -17.65
N THR A 238 -16.07 2.66 -17.57
CA THR A 238 -15.51 2.00 -18.75
C THR A 238 -16.31 0.73 -19.05
N ARG A 239 -16.76 0.59 -20.30
CA ARG A 239 -17.44 -0.61 -20.82
C ARG A 239 -16.42 -1.53 -21.47
N LEU A 240 -16.39 -2.79 -21.07
CA LEU A 240 -15.41 -3.82 -21.47
C LEU A 240 -16.12 -5.06 -22.03
N ASP A 241 -15.80 -5.44 -23.27
CA ASP A 241 -16.19 -6.74 -23.84
C ASP A 241 -14.99 -7.72 -23.76
N PRO A 242 -15.06 -8.79 -22.95
CA PRO A 242 -13.99 -9.78 -22.86
C PRO A 242 -13.60 -10.42 -24.19
N ALA A 243 -14.54 -10.51 -25.16
CA ALA A 243 -14.25 -11.04 -26.49
C ALA A 243 -13.52 -10.05 -27.42
N ARG A 244 -13.30 -8.80 -26.97
CA ARG A 244 -12.61 -7.74 -27.73
C ARG A 244 -11.63 -6.98 -26.82
N PRO A 245 -10.55 -7.64 -26.35
CA PRO A 245 -9.69 -7.11 -25.29
C PRO A 245 -9.02 -5.76 -25.61
N GLY A 246 -8.85 -5.38 -26.88
CA GLY A 246 -8.30 -4.08 -27.30
C GLY A 246 -9.32 -2.93 -27.44
N SER A 247 -10.63 -3.20 -27.50
CA SER A 247 -11.65 -2.17 -27.82
C SER A 247 -12.14 -1.38 -26.60
N ALA A 248 -11.22 -0.76 -25.86
CA ALA A 248 -11.54 0.15 -24.77
C ALA A 248 -11.97 1.54 -25.28
N GLY A 249 -13.06 1.60 -26.05
CA GLY A 249 -13.75 2.85 -26.40
C GLY A 249 -13.98 3.10 -27.89
N ASP A 250 -15.27 3.06 -28.26
CA ASP A 250 -15.87 3.64 -29.47
C ASP A 250 -15.46 3.07 -30.84
N GLY A 251 -16.40 3.10 -31.79
CA GLY A 251 -16.25 2.51 -33.13
C GLY A 251 -15.50 3.42 -34.11
N ARG A 252 -14.26 3.80 -33.79
CA ARG A 252 -13.35 4.47 -34.75
C ARG A 252 -12.24 3.54 -35.19
N ASP A 253 -12.52 2.86 -36.29
CA ASP A 253 -11.55 2.10 -37.08
C ASP A 253 -10.86 3.05 -38.08
N ASP A 254 -10.06 3.99 -37.55
CA ASP A 254 -9.21 4.90 -38.32
C ASP A 254 -7.75 4.48 -38.09
N GLY A 255 -7.25 3.61 -38.97
CA GLY A 255 -6.16 2.68 -38.63
C GLY A 255 -4.73 3.23 -38.55
N VAL A 256 -3.95 2.60 -37.66
CA VAL A 256 -2.49 2.43 -37.76
C VAL A 256 -2.19 0.98 -37.31
N PRO A 257 -1.29 0.22 -37.98
CA PRO A 257 -0.97 -1.15 -37.55
C PRO A 257 -0.08 -1.19 -36.31
N ASP A 258 -0.47 -2.06 -35.38
CA ASP A 258 0.43 -2.89 -34.55
C ASP A 258 1.53 -2.17 -33.74
N HIS A 259 1.09 -1.40 -32.74
CA HIS A 259 1.78 -1.37 -31.45
C HIS A 259 0.96 -2.24 -30.50
N GLY A 260 1.41 -3.47 -30.27
CA GLY A 260 0.65 -4.51 -29.56
C GLY A 260 0.16 -4.04 -28.19
N ASP A 261 -1.07 -4.44 -27.83
CA ASP A 261 -1.79 -4.02 -26.62
C ASP A 261 -1.01 -4.39 -25.32
N PRO A 262 -0.26 -3.45 -24.72
CA PRO A 262 0.68 -3.78 -23.66
C PRO A 262 -0.05 -4.10 -22.35
N ALA A 263 -1.26 -3.54 -22.18
CA ALA A 263 -2.15 -3.86 -21.09
C ALA A 263 -2.73 -5.27 -21.23
N GLY A 264 -3.10 -5.66 -22.46
CA GLY A 264 -3.58 -6.99 -22.80
C GLY A 264 -2.50 -8.06 -22.58
N GLU A 265 -1.28 -7.85 -23.08
CA GLU A 265 -0.17 -8.78 -22.87
C GLU A 265 0.18 -8.92 -21.38
N ALA A 266 0.39 -7.80 -20.68
CA ALA A 266 0.70 -7.81 -19.25
C ALA A 266 -0.39 -8.53 -18.42
N ALA A 267 -1.66 -8.28 -18.75
CA ALA A 267 -2.79 -8.90 -18.07
C ALA A 267 -2.93 -10.39 -18.38
N ALA A 268 -2.70 -10.81 -19.63
CA ALA A 268 -2.71 -12.23 -20.01
C ALA A 268 -1.62 -12.99 -19.24
N ARG A 269 -0.38 -12.48 -19.24
CA ARG A 269 0.74 -13.10 -18.52
C ARG A 269 0.53 -13.14 -17.00
N LEU A 270 -0.16 -12.14 -16.44
CA LEU A 270 -0.55 -12.13 -15.03
C LEU A 270 -1.69 -13.13 -14.73
N ALA A 271 -2.63 -13.32 -15.66
CA ALA A 271 -3.67 -14.34 -15.55
C ALA A 271 -3.07 -15.77 -15.66
N ASP A 272 -2.17 -16.01 -16.61
CA ASP A 272 -1.47 -17.28 -16.77
C ASP A 272 -0.65 -17.62 -15.51
N HIS A 273 0.18 -16.68 -15.04
CA HIS A 273 0.93 -16.84 -13.79
C HIS A 273 0.02 -17.15 -12.61
N PHE A 274 -1.12 -16.44 -12.48
CA PHE A 274 -2.10 -16.78 -11.45
C PHE A 274 -2.60 -18.21 -11.57
N LEU A 275 -2.95 -18.66 -12.78
CA LEU A 275 -3.48 -20.00 -12.99
C LEU A 275 -2.44 -21.08 -12.66
N ASP A 276 -1.17 -20.85 -12.97
CA ASP A 276 -0.07 -21.74 -12.57
C ASP A 276 0.10 -21.82 -11.05
N VAL A 277 0.04 -20.69 -10.33
CA VAL A 277 0.27 -20.64 -8.87
C VAL A 277 -1.00 -20.69 -8.01
N ARG A 278 -2.19 -20.87 -8.60
CA ARG A 278 -3.49 -20.66 -7.91
C ARG A 278 -3.71 -21.49 -6.65
N PHE A 279 -3.03 -22.63 -6.52
CA PHE A 279 -3.10 -23.50 -5.34
C PHE A 279 -1.94 -23.28 -4.34
N ASP A 280 -0.90 -22.53 -4.72
CA ASP A 280 0.20 -22.15 -3.84
C ASP A 280 -0.13 -20.81 -3.15
N LEU A 281 -0.54 -20.90 -1.88
CA LEU A 281 -0.89 -19.74 -1.07
C LEU A 281 0.30 -18.81 -0.77
N GLU A 282 1.53 -19.32 -0.83
CA GLU A 282 2.74 -18.53 -0.59
C GLU A 282 3.13 -17.78 -1.87
N ALA A 283 3.21 -18.46 -3.01
CA ALA A 283 3.44 -17.81 -4.31
C ALA A 283 2.37 -16.76 -4.62
N LEU A 284 1.10 -16.98 -4.26
CA LEU A 284 0.04 -15.96 -4.37
C LEU A 284 0.23 -14.76 -3.41
N ARG A 285 0.84 -14.95 -2.23
CA ARG A 285 1.20 -13.86 -1.30
C ARG A 285 2.38 -13.06 -1.84
N GLU A 286 3.41 -13.72 -2.35
CA GLU A 286 4.56 -13.09 -3.01
C GLU A 286 4.13 -12.32 -4.25
N THR A 287 3.23 -12.88 -5.07
CA THR A 287 2.66 -12.20 -6.25
C THR A 287 1.92 -10.93 -5.85
N ARG A 288 1.02 -11.01 -4.85
CA ARG A 288 0.33 -9.83 -4.27
C ARG A 288 1.30 -8.78 -3.78
N ARG A 289 2.35 -9.19 -3.06
CA ARG A 289 3.39 -8.31 -2.52
C ARG A 289 4.16 -7.61 -3.63
N ALA A 290 4.64 -8.35 -4.62
CA ALA A 290 5.42 -7.83 -5.74
C ALA A 290 4.66 -6.79 -6.57
N LEU A 291 3.35 -6.99 -6.79
CA LEU A 291 2.47 -6.03 -7.47
C LEU A 291 2.16 -4.79 -6.61
N ALA A 292 1.98 -4.96 -5.30
CA ALA A 292 1.67 -3.88 -4.38
C ALA A 292 2.88 -2.95 -4.14
N GLU A 293 4.06 -3.52 -3.87
CA GLU A 293 5.31 -2.75 -3.69
C GLU A 293 5.65 -1.90 -4.93
N ARG A 294 5.37 -2.42 -6.12
CA ARG A 294 5.56 -1.72 -7.41
C ARG A 294 4.43 -0.76 -7.78
N HIS A 295 3.39 -0.62 -6.97
CA HIS A 295 2.27 0.30 -7.21
C HIS A 295 1.64 0.14 -8.62
N VAL A 296 1.54 -1.10 -9.12
CA VAL A 296 1.10 -1.45 -10.49
C VAL A 296 -0.24 -0.81 -10.89
N PHE A 297 -1.14 -0.58 -9.93
CA PHE A 297 -2.46 0.04 -10.13
C PHE A 297 -2.52 1.49 -9.62
N GLY A 298 -1.38 2.18 -9.58
CA GLY A 298 -1.25 3.61 -9.29
C GLY A 298 -1.57 4.51 -10.49
N GLU A 299 -1.17 5.78 -10.39
CA GLU A 299 -1.45 6.81 -11.41
C GLU A 299 -0.41 6.87 -12.54
N GLU A 300 0.58 5.99 -12.52
CA GLU A 300 1.64 5.93 -13.55
C GLU A 300 1.06 5.71 -14.95
N PRO A 301 1.72 6.16 -16.03
CA PRO A 301 1.28 5.91 -17.41
C PRO A 301 1.06 4.42 -17.71
N LEU A 302 0.18 4.10 -18.67
CA LEU A 302 -0.19 2.72 -18.98
C LEU A 302 1.02 1.83 -19.29
N ASP A 303 1.97 2.33 -20.08
CA ASP A 303 3.16 1.58 -20.50
C ASP A 303 4.05 1.26 -19.29
N GLU A 304 4.17 2.17 -18.32
CA GLU A 304 4.91 1.93 -17.09
C GLU A 304 4.16 0.94 -16.19
N ARG A 305 2.82 1.03 -16.08
CA ARG A 305 2.01 0.02 -15.34
C ARG A 305 2.17 -1.38 -15.96
N ALA A 306 2.13 -1.48 -17.29
CA ALA A 306 2.36 -2.74 -18.00
C ALA A 306 3.79 -3.26 -17.81
N ARG A 307 4.80 -2.38 -17.83
CA ARG A 307 6.19 -2.72 -17.52
C ARG A 307 6.37 -3.21 -16.09
N LEU A 308 5.75 -2.56 -15.11
CA LEU A 308 5.82 -2.94 -13.69
C LEU A 308 5.21 -4.33 -13.42
N VAL A 309 4.18 -4.74 -14.17
CA VAL A 309 3.69 -6.13 -14.17
C VAL A 309 4.77 -7.09 -14.68
N HIS A 310 5.41 -6.77 -15.81
CA HIS A 310 6.47 -7.61 -16.38
C HIS A 310 7.69 -7.72 -15.45
N GLU A 311 8.08 -6.63 -14.77
CA GLU A 311 9.17 -6.64 -13.79
C GLU A 311 8.80 -7.44 -12.52
N ALA A 312 7.54 -7.38 -12.06
CA ALA A 312 7.03 -8.24 -10.98
C ALA A 312 7.09 -9.74 -11.37
N LEU A 313 6.55 -10.11 -12.52
CA LEU A 313 6.54 -11.50 -13.00
C LEU A 313 7.98 -12.03 -13.23
N LYS A 314 8.87 -11.20 -13.78
CA LYS A 314 10.29 -11.54 -13.93
C LYS A 314 10.94 -11.81 -12.57
N TRP A 315 10.73 -10.94 -11.58
CA TRP A 315 11.26 -11.13 -10.23
C TRP A 315 10.77 -12.44 -9.59
N LEU A 316 9.47 -12.75 -9.69
CA LEU A 316 8.88 -14.00 -9.18
C LEU A 316 9.51 -15.24 -9.85
N SER A 317 9.77 -15.20 -11.16
CA SER A 317 10.39 -16.31 -11.88
C SER A 317 11.83 -16.62 -11.41
N HIS A 318 12.60 -15.58 -11.06
CA HIS A 318 13.95 -15.74 -10.49
C HIS A 318 13.89 -16.25 -9.03
N ALA A 319 12.99 -15.72 -8.19
CA ALA A 319 12.81 -16.18 -6.81
C ALA A 319 12.45 -17.68 -6.74
N GLY A 320 11.52 -18.14 -7.58
CA GLY A 320 11.13 -19.55 -7.66
C GLY A 320 12.25 -20.49 -8.14
N SER A 321 13.14 -20.00 -9.02
CA SER A 321 14.26 -20.78 -9.55
C SER A 321 15.28 -21.16 -8.47
N HIS A 322 15.60 -20.24 -7.56
CA HIS A 322 16.47 -20.51 -6.40
C HIS A 322 15.85 -21.50 -5.40
N ARG A 323 14.50 -21.61 -5.37
CA ARG A 323 13.77 -22.51 -4.47
C ARG A 323 13.89 -23.98 -4.90
N ARG A 324 13.71 -24.26 -6.20
CA ARG A 324 13.82 -25.63 -6.75
C ARG A 324 15.22 -26.21 -6.62
N THR A 325 16.25 -25.41 -6.91
CA THR A 325 17.67 -25.84 -6.76
C THR A 325 18.07 -26.12 -5.30
N ARG A 326 17.37 -25.56 -4.31
CA ARG A 326 17.60 -25.86 -2.88
C ARG A 326 16.91 -27.16 -2.44
N THR A 327 15.77 -27.51 -3.02
CA THR A 327 15.02 -28.74 -2.69
C THR A 327 15.58 -29.98 -3.39
N ASP A 328 15.95 -29.91 -4.67
CA ASP A 328 16.50 -31.08 -5.39
C ASP A 328 17.84 -31.55 -4.79
N ARG A 329 18.64 -30.61 -4.26
CA ARG A 329 19.92 -30.91 -3.59
C ARG A 329 19.78 -31.51 -2.18
N ALA A 330 18.58 -31.46 -1.59
CA ALA A 330 18.26 -32.14 -0.34
C ALA A 330 17.65 -33.54 -0.57
N GLY A 331 17.37 -33.90 -1.82
CA GLY A 331 16.65 -35.13 -2.21
C GLY A 331 17.53 -36.28 -2.72
N GLU A 332 18.86 -36.16 -2.75
CA GLU A 332 19.72 -37.30 -3.11
C GLU A 332 19.69 -38.37 -1.99
N PRO A 333 19.33 -39.63 -2.30
CA PRO A 333 19.26 -40.68 -1.30
C PRO A 333 20.67 -41.11 -0.88
N ARG A 334 21.10 -40.70 0.32
CA ARG A 334 22.27 -41.29 0.97
C ARG A 334 22.02 -42.78 1.25
N GLU A 335 22.87 -43.64 0.70
CA GLU A 335 22.87 -45.07 1.03
C GLU A 335 23.01 -45.29 2.55
N PRO A 336 22.32 -46.30 3.13
CA PRO A 336 22.35 -46.52 4.57
C PRO A 336 23.67 -47.15 5.02
N ALA A 337 24.48 -46.36 5.72
CA ALA A 337 25.58 -46.89 6.52
C ALA A 337 25.00 -47.76 7.66
N ARG A 338 25.63 -48.92 7.90
CA ARG A 338 25.12 -49.94 8.83
C ARG A 338 25.29 -49.55 10.29
N ASP A 339 24.21 -49.63 11.06
CA ASP A 339 24.25 -49.61 12.52
C ASP A 339 24.89 -50.87 13.12
N PRO A 340 25.60 -50.73 14.26
CA PRO A 340 25.74 -51.76 15.26
C PRO A 340 24.94 -51.41 16.52
N VAL A 341 23.76 -52.04 16.64
CA VAL A 341 23.15 -52.59 17.86
C VAL A 341 23.71 -52.08 19.21
N TYR A 342 22.86 -51.42 20.01
CA TYR A 342 22.71 -51.80 21.41
C TYR A 342 21.27 -51.67 21.92
N ASP A 343 20.92 -52.59 22.80
CA ASP A 343 19.57 -52.87 23.29
C ASP A 343 19.46 -52.48 24.79
N ARG A 344 18.43 -51.70 25.15
CA ARG A 344 17.84 -51.74 26.49
C ARG A 344 16.45 -51.12 26.56
N ALA A 345 15.48 -51.93 26.97
CA ALA A 345 14.11 -51.55 27.27
C ALA A 345 13.92 -50.86 28.63
N ARG A 346 12.65 -50.48 28.91
CA ARG A 346 12.01 -50.19 30.23
C ARG A 346 11.98 -48.69 30.61
N ASP A 347 10.86 -48.06 31.00
CA ASP A 347 9.59 -48.51 31.65
C ASP A 347 8.34 -47.75 31.12
N GLU A 348 7.14 -48.10 31.62
CA GLU A 348 5.82 -47.64 31.13
C GLU A 348 5.18 -46.43 31.88
N ARG A 349 4.31 -45.70 31.17
CA ARG A 349 3.08 -44.97 31.62
C ARG A 349 3.15 -43.83 32.66
N LEU A 350 2.62 -42.66 32.26
CA LEU A 350 1.43 -42.04 32.88
C LEU A 350 0.84 -40.91 32.00
N ASP A 351 -0.47 -40.67 32.12
CA ASP A 351 -1.28 -39.80 31.24
C ASP A 351 -1.31 -38.31 31.66
N ASN A 352 -1.28 -37.37 30.71
CA ASN A 352 -2.36 -36.38 30.42
C ASN A 352 -1.98 -35.42 29.26
N PRO A 353 -2.93 -34.71 28.61
CA PRO A 353 -2.69 -33.89 27.42
C PRO A 353 -2.51 -32.38 27.70
N ALA A 354 -2.38 -31.62 26.59
CA ALA A 354 -2.31 -30.17 26.44
C ALA A 354 -0.92 -29.53 26.57
N TYR A 355 -0.30 -29.21 25.41
CA TYR A 355 0.02 -27.85 24.97
C TYR A 355 0.67 -27.94 23.58
N ASP A 356 -0.08 -27.58 22.54
CA ASP A 356 0.42 -27.59 21.16
C ASP A 356 0.98 -26.20 20.84
N ASN A 357 2.31 -26.06 20.88
CA ASN A 357 3.01 -24.82 20.58
C ASN A 357 4.06 -25.08 19.51
N ALA A 358 3.74 -24.69 18.27
CA ALA A 358 4.55 -25.00 17.10
C ALA A 358 5.96 -24.40 17.22
N THR A 359 6.97 -25.27 17.22
CA THR A 359 8.38 -24.88 17.18
C THR A 359 8.69 -24.22 15.83
N TYR A 360 9.16 -22.97 15.88
CA TYR A 360 9.68 -22.27 14.70
C TYR A 360 10.98 -22.92 14.22
N ASP A 361 11.04 -23.27 12.94
CA ASP A 361 12.18 -23.94 12.33
C ASP A 361 13.29 -22.94 11.95
N ASN A 362 14.54 -23.24 12.36
CA ASN A 362 15.70 -22.37 12.21
C ASN A 362 16.46 -22.57 10.88
N ALA A 363 16.00 -23.44 9.98
CA ALA A 363 16.76 -23.89 8.80
C ALA A 363 16.92 -22.88 7.63
N VAL A 364 16.43 -21.64 7.73
CA VAL A 364 16.37 -20.72 6.57
C VAL A 364 17.69 -19.96 6.31
N PHE A 365 18.44 -19.60 7.36
CA PHE A 365 19.48 -18.55 7.29
C PHE A 365 20.90 -18.98 6.85
N ASP A 366 21.25 -20.26 6.84
CA ASP A 366 22.63 -20.68 6.48
C ASP A 366 22.99 -20.47 5.00
N ASN A 367 22.01 -20.34 4.11
CA ASN A 367 22.25 -20.29 2.66
C ASN A 367 22.60 -18.89 2.09
N MET A 368 22.70 -17.84 2.92
CA MET A 368 23.08 -16.49 2.43
C MET A 368 24.57 -16.14 2.64
N ARG A 369 25.35 -16.97 3.34
CA ARG A 369 26.75 -16.64 3.69
C ARG A 369 27.81 -17.13 2.70
N GLN A 370 27.44 -17.84 1.62
CA GLN A 370 28.42 -18.51 0.73
C GLN A 370 28.69 -17.84 -0.63
N ASP A 371 27.90 -16.85 -1.07
CA ASP A 371 28.04 -16.25 -2.42
C ASP A 371 28.85 -14.92 -2.45
N GLN A 372 29.46 -14.48 -1.34
CA GLN A 372 30.29 -13.26 -1.30
C GLN A 372 31.82 -13.48 -1.25
N GLU A 373 32.32 -14.73 -1.19
CA GLU A 373 33.75 -15.03 -1.08
C GLU A 373 34.37 -15.72 -2.31
N GLN A 374 34.46 -15.02 -3.45
CA GLN A 374 35.46 -15.34 -4.49
C GLN A 374 36.06 -14.07 -5.14
N PRO A 375 37.34 -13.72 -4.87
CA PRO A 375 38.02 -12.61 -5.53
C PRO A 375 38.62 -13.01 -6.89
N ALA A 376 38.61 -12.07 -7.84
CA ALA A 376 39.06 -12.30 -9.21
C ALA A 376 40.58 -12.49 -9.36
N HIS A 377 41.00 -13.56 -10.05
CA HIS A 377 42.39 -13.74 -10.51
C HIS A 377 42.58 -13.29 -11.96
N ARG A 378 43.44 -12.29 -12.16
CA ARG A 378 44.08 -12.00 -13.47
C ARG A 378 44.90 -13.20 -13.95
N ARG A 379 44.85 -13.49 -15.27
CA ARG A 379 46.03 -13.91 -16.04
C ARG A 379 45.90 -13.65 -17.55
N THR A 380 47.04 -13.72 -18.21
CA THR A 380 47.41 -13.21 -19.55
C THR A 380 47.03 -14.13 -20.71
N PRO A 381 47.06 -13.62 -21.97
CA PRO A 381 46.80 -14.42 -23.17
C PRO A 381 48.06 -15.15 -23.66
N ASP A 382 47.89 -16.39 -24.12
CA ASP A 382 48.63 -16.96 -25.25
C ASP A 382 48.03 -18.34 -25.59
N GLN A 383 47.60 -18.57 -26.85
CA GLN A 383 47.91 -19.80 -27.57
C GLN A 383 47.57 -19.72 -29.06
N ASP A 384 48.52 -20.24 -29.84
CA ASP A 384 48.73 -20.08 -31.27
C ASP A 384 48.22 -21.34 -32.04
N ARG A 385 47.95 -21.18 -33.35
CA ARG A 385 47.76 -22.26 -34.38
C ARG A 385 46.47 -23.12 -34.29
N GLN A 386 45.72 -23.37 -35.37
CA GLN A 386 46.19 -23.82 -36.69
C GLN A 386 45.11 -23.65 -37.78
N ALA A 387 45.52 -23.29 -39.02
CA ALA A 387 44.75 -23.44 -40.27
C ALA A 387 45.34 -24.64 -41.07
N PRO A 388 44.77 -25.13 -42.21
CA PRO A 388 44.42 -24.37 -43.43
C PRO A 388 43.00 -24.73 -43.98
N ASP A 389 42.52 -24.50 -45.22
CA ASP A 389 43.13 -23.99 -46.49
C ASP A 389 42.08 -23.28 -47.40
N GLN A 390 42.34 -23.21 -48.72
CA GLN A 390 41.65 -22.49 -49.81
C GLN A 390 40.75 -23.42 -50.70
N PRO A 391 40.05 -22.97 -51.79
CA PRO A 391 40.12 -21.67 -52.49
C PRO A 391 38.84 -20.97 -53.02
N ARG A 392 39.05 -19.67 -53.31
CA ARG A 392 38.49 -18.74 -54.32
C ARG A 392 37.32 -19.16 -55.25
N GLU A 393 36.43 -18.20 -55.49
CA GLU A 393 36.05 -17.79 -56.86
C GLU A 393 35.66 -16.29 -56.92
N ASP A 394 35.81 -15.66 -58.08
CA ASP A 394 35.84 -14.19 -58.28
C ASP A 394 34.50 -13.57 -58.69
N ARG A 395 34.31 -12.26 -58.45
CA ARG A 395 33.59 -11.36 -59.38
C ARG A 395 33.82 -9.86 -59.16
N ASP A 396 33.75 -9.13 -60.27
CA ASP A 396 34.29 -7.78 -60.47
C ASP A 396 33.40 -6.61 -59.99
N GLY A 397 34.01 -5.43 -59.86
CA GLY A 397 33.34 -4.13 -59.65
C GLY A 397 32.70 -3.54 -60.93
N PRO A 398 32.45 -2.21 -60.98
CA PRO A 398 33.51 -1.22 -60.82
C PRO A 398 33.15 0.03 -59.98
N ALA A 399 34.13 0.93 -59.82
CA ALA A 399 34.06 2.15 -59.00
C ALA A 399 33.69 3.41 -59.81
N TYR A 400 33.36 4.47 -59.08
CA TYR A 400 33.49 5.88 -59.49
C TYR A 400 34.13 6.68 -58.35
N ASP A 401 34.80 7.78 -58.71
CA ASP A 401 35.80 8.50 -57.93
C ASP A 401 35.50 10.02 -57.91
N VAL A 402 36.22 10.80 -57.09
CA VAL A 402 36.37 12.27 -57.12
C VAL A 402 35.12 13.05 -56.58
N ARG A 403 35.16 13.93 -55.55
CA ARG A 403 36.15 14.93 -55.10
C ARG A 403 35.84 15.50 -53.70
N TYR A 404 36.84 16.12 -53.04
CA TYR A 404 36.67 17.09 -51.94
C TYR A 404 36.53 18.52 -52.49
N GLU A 405 35.73 19.38 -51.85
CA GLU A 405 35.87 20.84 -51.88
C GLU A 405 35.61 21.46 -50.49
N ASP A 406 36.30 22.58 -50.20
CA ASP A 406 36.35 23.30 -48.92
C ASP A 406 35.28 24.42 -48.79
N ARG A 407 35.29 25.09 -47.61
CA ARG A 407 34.67 26.40 -47.26
C ARG A 407 33.18 26.41 -46.89
N ASP A 408 32.69 27.27 -45.98
CA ASP A 408 33.31 28.33 -45.14
C ASP A 408 32.57 28.42 -43.79
N GLY A 409 33.25 28.86 -42.72
CA GLY A 409 32.65 29.20 -41.43
C GLY A 409 33.35 30.40 -40.78
N PRO A 410 32.63 31.46 -40.35
CA PRO A 410 33.27 32.70 -39.87
C PRO A 410 33.69 32.61 -38.39
N ALA A 411 34.81 33.27 -38.09
CA ALA A 411 35.39 33.37 -36.75
C ALA A 411 35.12 34.74 -36.10
N TYR A 412 35.15 34.78 -34.77
CA TYR A 412 35.43 35.98 -33.98
C TYR A 412 36.50 35.64 -32.93
N ASP A 413 37.43 36.56 -32.70
CA ASP A 413 38.56 36.47 -31.77
C ASP A 413 38.43 37.58 -30.71
N VAL A 414 39.17 37.47 -29.60
CA VAL A 414 39.88 38.54 -28.85
C VAL A 414 40.20 38.12 -27.39
N ARG A 415 41.47 38.34 -27.02
CA ARG A 415 42.16 38.13 -25.72
C ARG A 415 41.86 39.29 -24.71
N TYR A 416 42.31 39.37 -23.44
CA TYR A 416 43.67 39.24 -22.86
C TYR A 416 43.66 39.34 -21.29
N GLU A 417 44.73 38.85 -20.63
CA GLU A 417 45.39 39.22 -19.32
C GLU A 417 44.56 39.76 -18.12
N ASP A 418 44.63 39.22 -16.89
CA ASP A 418 45.72 38.97 -15.91
C ASP A 418 46.23 40.18 -15.08
N ARG A 419 46.12 40.09 -13.73
CA ARG A 419 47.09 40.64 -12.74
C ARG A 419 46.74 40.35 -11.26
N GLY A 420 47.74 39.90 -10.48
CA GLY A 420 48.01 40.45 -9.13
C GLY A 420 48.13 39.50 -7.92
N GLY A 421 49.36 39.09 -7.56
CA GLY A 421 49.72 38.63 -6.19
C GLY A 421 50.06 39.81 -5.24
N PRO A 422 50.65 39.61 -4.02
CA PRO A 422 51.95 38.92 -3.88
C PRO A 422 52.29 38.17 -2.53
N ALA A 423 53.38 37.37 -2.57
CA ALA A 423 54.42 37.06 -1.54
C ALA A 423 54.04 36.63 -0.09
N TYR A 424 54.78 35.73 0.61
CA TYR A 424 56.25 35.70 0.84
C TYR A 424 56.88 34.32 1.15
N ASP A 425 58.21 34.22 0.97
CA ASP A 425 59.12 33.07 1.19
C ASP A 425 59.64 32.91 2.64
N VAL A 426 59.97 31.68 3.08
CA VAL A 426 61.10 31.38 4.00
C VAL A 426 61.79 30.03 3.66
N ARG A 427 63.13 30.01 3.81
CA ARG A 427 64.11 28.98 3.38
C ARG A 427 64.19 27.65 4.17
N SER A 428 64.46 26.59 3.41
CA SER A 428 65.61 25.64 3.44
C SER A 428 66.38 25.26 4.72
N GLY A 429 66.72 23.96 4.83
CA GLY A 429 67.79 23.39 5.68
C GLY A 429 67.63 21.87 5.95
N GLU A 430 67.90 20.98 4.98
CA GLU A 430 69.16 20.24 4.76
C GLU A 430 69.68 19.25 5.85
N ARG A 431 69.72 17.95 5.46
CA ARG A 431 70.89 17.02 5.48
C ARG A 431 71.02 15.91 6.57
N GLY A 432 71.23 14.67 6.09
CA GLY A 432 71.63 13.42 6.81
C GLY A 432 70.49 12.40 6.96
N GLY A 433 70.54 11.11 6.53
CA GLY A 433 71.64 10.21 6.15
C GLY A 433 72.22 9.49 7.38
N GLN A 434 72.41 8.16 7.50
CA GLN A 434 72.32 6.96 6.62
C GLN A 434 71.95 5.74 7.52
N SER A 435 71.06 4.80 7.13
CA SER A 435 71.29 3.50 6.44
C SER A 435 71.96 2.34 7.24
N HIS A 436 71.25 1.19 7.33
CA HIS A 436 71.69 -0.18 7.72
C HIS A 436 72.13 -0.41 9.20
N ALA A 437 72.03 -1.60 9.81
CA ALA A 437 71.75 -2.96 9.32
C ALA A 437 70.89 -3.81 10.30
N ALA A 438 70.53 -5.03 9.89
CA ALA A 438 69.58 -5.91 10.57
C ALA A 438 70.14 -6.73 11.75
N ARG A 439 69.24 -7.19 12.65
CA ARG A 439 69.34 -8.52 13.26
C ARG A 439 67.96 -9.12 13.58
N ARG A 440 67.92 -10.46 13.62
CA ARG A 440 66.75 -11.35 13.69
C ARG A 440 66.13 -11.48 15.08
N GLU A 441 64.85 -11.90 15.06
CA GLU A 441 64.17 -12.79 16.01
C GLU A 441 63.93 -12.36 17.47
N ASP A 442 62.68 -11.97 17.76
CA ASP A 442 61.81 -12.68 18.73
C ASP A 442 60.33 -12.43 18.31
N ARG A 443 59.55 -13.44 17.91
CA ARG A 443 58.65 -14.22 18.77
C ARG A 443 58.13 -13.45 19.99
N GLY A 444 56.93 -12.88 19.86
CA GLY A 444 56.27 -12.19 20.96
C GLY A 444 54.85 -11.76 20.62
N GLY A 445 53.95 -12.72 20.38
CA GLY A 445 52.53 -12.40 20.25
C GLY A 445 51.99 -11.90 21.60
N GLN A 446 51.85 -10.58 21.75
CA GLN A 446 51.37 -9.99 23.00
C GLN A 446 49.84 -10.06 23.09
N ALA A 447 49.34 -11.29 23.26
CA ALA A 447 47.96 -11.56 23.63
C ALA A 447 47.74 -11.08 25.08
N VAL A 448 47.09 -9.92 25.23
CA VAL A 448 46.52 -9.52 26.52
C VAL A 448 45.32 -10.42 26.77
N ARG A 449 45.44 -11.35 27.73
CA ARG A 449 44.30 -12.10 28.25
C ARG A 449 43.40 -11.16 29.04
N ALA A 450 42.12 -11.14 28.68
CA ALA A 450 41.02 -10.76 29.56
C ALA A 450 40.08 -11.97 29.68
N ASP A 451 39.47 -12.16 30.85
CA ASP A 451 39.00 -13.47 31.34
C ASP A 451 37.56 -13.83 30.91
N SER A 452 37.13 -13.34 29.74
CA SER A 452 35.80 -13.56 29.16
C SER A 452 35.88 -13.65 27.64
N GLY A 453 35.50 -14.80 27.08
CA GLY A 453 35.78 -15.16 25.69
C GLY A 453 34.91 -14.50 24.62
N PHE A 454 35.07 -13.19 24.40
CA PHE A 454 34.52 -12.48 23.24
C PHE A 454 35.58 -11.61 22.55
N ALA A 455 35.43 -11.37 21.25
CA ALA A 455 36.47 -10.78 20.41
C ALA A 455 36.30 -9.26 20.18
N ARG A 456 37.39 -8.50 20.45
CA ARG A 456 37.65 -7.10 20.05
C ARG A 456 36.51 -6.09 20.27
N ASP A 457 36.68 -5.19 21.24
CA ASP A 457 35.81 -4.02 21.44
C ASP A 457 35.71 -3.16 20.17
N VAL A 458 34.58 -3.28 19.46
CA VAL A 458 34.26 -2.45 18.29
C VAL A 458 33.82 -1.08 18.79
N THR A 459 34.55 -0.03 18.47
CA THR A 459 34.18 1.34 18.84
C THR A 459 33.21 1.95 17.82
N ALA A 460 32.39 2.93 18.24
CA ALA A 460 31.45 3.62 17.35
C ALA A 460 32.12 4.25 16.11
N LEU A 461 33.36 4.72 16.25
CA LEU A 461 34.16 5.23 15.12
C LEU A 461 34.48 4.14 14.10
N VAL A 462 34.87 2.94 14.55
CA VAL A 462 35.16 1.78 13.67
C VAL A 462 33.88 1.31 12.99
N LEU A 463 32.78 1.16 13.74
CA LEU A 463 31.50 0.74 13.17
C LEU A 463 30.96 1.75 12.14
N ARG A 464 31.04 3.06 12.41
CA ARG A 464 30.64 4.10 11.44
C ARG A 464 31.48 4.05 10.17
N GLN A 465 32.80 3.83 10.28
CA GLN A 465 33.66 3.67 9.10
C GLN A 465 33.36 2.40 8.30
N ALA A 466 32.98 1.29 8.95
CA ALA A 466 32.54 0.08 8.26
C ALA A 466 31.24 0.31 7.48
N LEU A 467 30.22 0.88 8.16
CA LEU A 467 28.92 1.23 7.55
C LEU A 467 29.07 2.15 6.33
N HIS A 468 29.95 3.16 6.39
CA HIS A 468 30.22 4.05 5.26
C HIS A 468 30.94 3.38 4.07
N ARG A 469 31.63 2.26 4.28
CA ARG A 469 32.30 1.49 3.20
C ARG A 469 31.41 0.41 2.60
N ASN A 470 30.32 0.04 3.27
CA ASN A 470 29.31 -0.93 2.84
C ASN A 470 29.91 -2.26 2.31
N GLY A 471 30.82 -2.85 3.09
CA GLY A 471 31.47 -4.14 2.79
C GLY A 471 30.96 -5.29 3.66
N ALA A 472 31.27 -6.54 3.29
CA ALA A 472 30.81 -7.76 3.98
C ALA A 472 31.11 -7.79 5.50
N GLU A 473 32.22 -7.18 5.93
CA GLU A 473 32.59 -7.09 7.36
C GLU A 473 31.58 -6.30 8.21
N THR A 474 30.73 -5.46 7.58
CA THR A 474 29.76 -4.59 8.27
C THR A 474 28.75 -5.39 9.08
N GLU A 475 28.27 -6.54 8.56
CA GLU A 475 27.32 -7.38 9.29
C GLU A 475 27.93 -8.00 10.55
N ASP A 476 29.18 -8.47 10.48
CA ASP A 476 29.87 -9.02 11.64
C ASP A 476 30.18 -7.92 12.66
N TYR A 477 30.59 -6.72 12.23
CA TYR A 477 30.76 -5.56 13.12
C TYR A 477 29.45 -5.15 13.81
N LEU A 478 28.32 -5.11 13.09
CA LEU A 478 27.00 -4.85 13.68
C LEU A 478 26.62 -5.94 14.70
N ARG A 479 26.88 -7.22 14.37
CA ARG A 479 26.53 -8.36 15.20
C ARG A 479 27.33 -8.44 16.48
N THR A 480 28.59 -7.99 16.49
CA THR A 480 29.47 -8.01 17.68
C THR A 480 29.49 -6.70 18.49
N SER A 481 29.06 -5.56 17.91
CA SER A 481 29.01 -4.28 18.63
C SER A 481 28.01 -4.31 19.78
N SER A 482 28.31 -3.61 20.89
CA SER A 482 27.36 -3.43 22.00
C SER A 482 26.20 -2.51 21.63
N ASP A 483 25.08 -2.61 22.35
CA ASP A 483 23.93 -1.72 22.15
C ASP A 483 24.28 -0.24 22.40
N SER A 484 25.20 0.04 23.34
CA SER A 484 25.73 1.39 23.56
C SER A 484 26.46 1.96 22.34
N VAL A 485 27.25 1.14 21.64
CA VAL A 485 27.97 1.50 20.40
C VAL A 485 27.00 1.69 19.24
N LEU A 486 25.98 0.83 19.11
CA LEU A 486 24.92 0.97 18.10
C LEU A 486 24.13 2.28 18.27
N LEU A 487 23.79 2.65 19.51
CA LEU A 487 23.11 3.91 19.82
C LEU A 487 24.00 5.14 19.58
N GLU A 488 25.28 5.12 19.98
CA GLU A 488 26.25 6.20 19.71
C GLU A 488 26.47 6.40 18.19
N VAL A 489 26.43 5.31 17.42
CA VAL A 489 26.51 5.37 15.96
C VAL A 489 25.29 6.04 15.33
N LEU A 490 24.08 5.73 15.81
CA LEU A 490 22.84 6.41 15.41
C LEU A 490 22.83 7.90 15.81
N GLU A 491 23.29 8.23 17.02
CA GLU A 491 23.38 9.60 17.56
C GLU A 491 24.16 10.53 16.62
N GLY A 492 25.32 10.09 16.13
CA GLY A 492 26.17 10.91 15.26
C GLY A 492 25.85 10.85 13.77
N GLY A 493 24.65 10.41 13.36
CA GLY A 493 24.09 10.74 12.05
C GLY A 493 24.50 9.86 10.88
N LEU A 494 23.88 8.68 10.79
CA LEU A 494 23.98 7.83 9.61
C LEU A 494 23.04 8.26 8.47
N PRO A 495 23.38 7.95 7.20
CA PRO A 495 22.45 7.76 6.08
C PRO A 495 21.23 6.88 6.45
N ALA A 496 20.12 7.03 5.71
CA ALA A 496 18.84 6.45 6.10
C ALA A 496 18.83 4.91 6.03
N ASP A 497 19.44 4.35 4.98
CA ASP A 497 19.71 2.92 4.79
C ASP A 497 20.58 2.34 5.92
N GLN A 498 21.68 3.00 6.25
CA GLN A 498 22.61 2.54 7.29
C GLN A 498 21.99 2.62 8.69
N ALA A 499 21.16 3.63 8.95
CA ALA A 499 20.40 3.75 10.19
C ALA A 499 19.40 2.60 10.36
N ASP A 500 18.74 2.16 9.28
CA ASP A 500 17.78 1.05 9.31
C ASP A 500 18.46 -0.29 9.67
N HIS A 501 19.64 -0.56 9.12
CA HIS A 501 20.43 -1.76 9.47
C HIS A 501 20.80 -1.80 10.96
N VAL A 502 21.21 -0.65 11.54
CA VAL A 502 21.50 -0.54 12.99
C VAL A 502 20.23 -0.73 13.82
N ALA A 503 19.11 -0.12 13.41
CA ALA A 503 17.82 -0.28 14.09
C ALA A 503 17.32 -1.73 14.08
N HIS A 504 17.44 -2.43 12.96
CA HIS A 504 17.06 -3.83 12.84
C HIS A 504 17.84 -4.73 13.82
N VAL A 505 19.16 -4.52 13.97
CA VAL A 505 19.97 -5.26 14.96
C VAL A 505 19.58 -4.92 16.40
N LEU A 506 19.29 -3.66 16.71
CA LEU A 506 18.79 -3.27 18.04
C LEU A 506 17.44 -3.94 18.36
N ILE A 507 16.54 -4.09 17.39
CA ILE A 507 15.22 -4.70 17.58
C ILE A 507 15.30 -6.23 17.66
N LEU A 508 16.10 -6.88 16.81
CA LEU A 508 16.34 -8.34 16.89
C LEU A 508 16.88 -8.78 18.26
N ARG A 509 17.66 -7.91 18.93
CA ARG A 509 18.18 -8.17 20.27
C ARG A 509 17.16 -7.95 21.40
N ALA A 510 16.04 -7.27 21.15
CA ALA A 510 15.09 -6.88 22.20
C ALA A 510 14.52 -8.06 23.01
N PRO A 511 14.13 -9.21 22.42
CA PRO A 511 13.64 -10.37 23.18
C PRO A 511 14.68 -11.02 24.10
N HIS A 512 15.95 -10.66 23.97
CA HIS A 512 17.07 -11.23 24.73
C HIS A 512 17.66 -10.28 25.79
N ARG A 513 17.09 -9.07 25.95
CA ARG A 513 17.53 -8.11 26.98
C ARG A 513 16.91 -8.45 28.34
N SER A 514 17.61 -8.09 29.42
CA SER A 514 16.94 -7.94 30.72
C SER A 514 16.01 -6.72 30.68
N PRO A 515 14.93 -6.69 31.51
CA PRO A 515 14.04 -5.54 31.57
C PRO A 515 14.76 -4.21 31.81
N SER A 516 15.76 -4.19 32.69
CA SER A 516 16.59 -3.01 32.97
C SER A 516 17.41 -2.52 31.77
N ALA A 517 17.94 -3.44 30.96
CA ALA A 517 18.71 -3.09 29.76
C ALA A 517 17.79 -2.66 28.60
N ALA A 518 16.58 -3.20 28.52
CA ALA A 518 15.57 -2.75 27.58
C ALA A 518 15.06 -1.34 27.93
N GLU A 519 14.83 -1.06 29.21
CA GLU A 519 14.49 0.28 29.71
C GLU A 519 15.61 1.30 29.39
N GLU A 520 16.89 0.99 29.70
CA GLU A 520 18.03 1.89 29.41
C GLU A 520 18.14 2.23 27.91
N VAL A 521 17.94 1.25 27.02
CA VAL A 521 17.92 1.45 25.57
C VAL A 521 16.73 2.32 25.14
N GLY A 522 15.52 2.04 25.64
CA GLY A 522 14.31 2.82 25.35
C GLY A 522 14.41 4.27 25.84
N GLU A 523 14.93 4.47 27.05
CA GLU A 523 15.25 5.78 27.61
C GLU A 523 16.23 6.57 26.74
N ARG A 524 17.34 5.93 26.33
CA ARG A 524 18.36 6.61 25.53
C ARG A 524 17.82 7.02 24.16
N LEU A 525 17.03 6.16 23.50
CA LEU A 525 16.31 6.50 22.26
C LEU A 525 15.40 7.72 22.41
N LEU A 526 14.64 7.79 23.50
CA LEU A 526 13.76 8.92 23.81
C LEU A 526 14.53 10.21 24.13
N ARG A 527 15.55 10.14 25.00
CA ARG A 527 16.33 11.30 25.43
C ARG A 527 17.20 11.91 24.30
N ALA A 528 17.72 11.08 23.40
CA ALA A 528 18.52 11.53 22.26
C ALA A 528 17.67 11.77 20.99
N HIS A 529 16.34 11.64 21.07
CA HIS A 529 15.39 11.87 19.96
C HIS A 529 15.73 11.09 18.67
N LEU A 530 16.28 9.88 18.80
CA LEU A 530 16.95 9.15 17.71
C LEU A 530 16.02 8.69 16.57
N PHE A 531 14.72 8.79 16.78
CA PHE A 531 13.67 8.54 15.79
C PHE A 531 13.84 9.38 14.51
N LEU A 532 14.41 10.58 14.56
CA LEU A 532 14.44 11.49 13.39
C LEU A 532 15.84 11.66 12.75
N GLY A 533 16.88 11.08 13.35
CA GLY A 533 18.29 11.38 13.06
C GLY A 533 18.70 12.78 13.52
N PRO A 534 20.00 13.11 13.52
CA PRO A 534 20.46 14.45 13.90
C PRO A 534 20.06 15.50 12.85
N TYR A 535 19.86 16.73 13.32
CA TYR A 535 19.58 17.91 12.52
C TYR A 535 20.83 18.34 11.74
N GLY A 536 21.13 17.67 10.63
CA GLY A 536 22.23 18.04 9.73
C GLY A 536 21.86 19.22 8.82
N GLU A 537 22.79 20.18 8.65
CA GLU A 537 22.62 21.41 7.86
C GLU A 537 22.54 21.21 6.32
N HIS A 538 22.33 19.98 5.84
CA HIS A 538 22.31 19.68 4.42
C HIS A 538 20.93 19.98 3.80
N ARG A 539 20.95 20.84 2.79
CA ARG A 539 19.80 21.52 2.18
C ARG A 539 19.13 20.71 1.06
N ASP A 540 17.86 21.09 0.82
CA ASP A 540 17.16 21.06 -0.49
C ASP A 540 16.69 19.73 -1.10
N GLU A 541 16.18 18.80 -0.28
CA GLU A 541 15.15 17.83 -0.72
C GLU A 541 13.94 17.83 0.23
N ASP A 542 12.72 17.63 -0.32
CA ASP A 542 11.46 17.69 0.46
C ASP A 542 11.42 16.56 1.53
N PRO A 543 11.59 16.91 2.82
CA PRO A 543 12.24 16.01 3.76
C PRO A 543 11.39 14.83 4.27
N VAL A 544 10.14 14.71 3.82
CA VAL A 544 9.20 13.62 4.19
C VAL A 544 8.79 12.79 2.97
N THR A 545 8.81 13.36 1.76
CA THR A 545 8.33 12.71 0.52
C THR A 545 9.46 12.04 -0.25
N GLY A 546 10.70 12.53 -0.12
CA GLY A 546 11.91 11.88 -0.63
C GLY A 546 12.10 10.46 -0.06
N PRO A 547 12.83 9.58 -0.77
CA PRO A 547 13.04 8.18 -0.34
C PRO A 547 13.69 8.09 1.05
N ASP A 548 14.73 8.88 1.32
CA ASP A 548 15.39 8.98 2.62
C ASP A 548 14.45 9.49 3.73
N GLY A 549 13.55 10.42 3.40
CA GLY A 549 12.56 10.93 4.34
C GLY A 549 11.57 9.85 4.76
N ARG A 550 11.07 9.06 3.80
CA ARG A 550 10.19 7.92 4.05
C ARG A 550 10.89 6.80 4.82
N MET A 551 12.12 6.44 4.44
CA MET A 551 12.90 5.41 5.12
C MET A 551 13.12 5.78 6.60
N ARG A 552 13.56 7.02 6.89
CA ARG A 552 13.73 7.47 8.29
C ARG A 552 12.43 7.42 9.10
N VAL A 553 11.29 7.80 8.51
CA VAL A 553 9.98 7.68 9.19
C VAL A 553 9.63 6.22 9.48
N GLN A 554 9.93 5.29 8.58
CA GLN A 554 9.72 3.86 8.79
C GLN A 554 10.66 3.30 9.88
N THR A 555 11.96 3.59 9.83
CA THR A 555 12.93 3.20 10.86
C THR A 555 12.55 3.76 12.24
N ALA A 556 12.01 4.98 12.30
CA ALA A 556 11.51 5.60 13.52
C ALA A 556 10.35 4.82 14.16
N VAL A 557 9.35 4.45 13.35
CA VAL A 557 8.20 3.65 13.80
C VAL A 557 8.64 2.27 14.23
N TYR A 558 9.61 1.68 13.53
CA TYR A 558 10.16 0.37 13.86
C TYR A 558 10.92 0.39 15.19
N LEU A 559 11.79 1.38 15.43
CA LEU A 559 12.44 1.61 16.73
C LEU A 559 11.42 1.84 17.86
N TYR A 560 10.38 2.65 17.61
CA TYR A 560 9.34 2.90 18.60
C TYR A 560 8.61 1.60 18.99
N GLY A 561 8.09 0.86 18.00
CA GLY A 561 7.31 -0.35 18.24
C GLY A 561 8.14 -1.51 18.82
N GLY A 562 9.42 -1.60 18.47
CA GLY A 562 10.31 -2.67 18.96
C GLY A 562 10.97 -2.41 20.31
N LEU A 563 11.19 -1.14 20.69
CA LEU A 563 12.05 -0.79 21.84
C LEU A 563 11.42 0.14 22.88
N VAL A 564 10.33 0.84 22.53
CA VAL A 564 9.67 1.81 23.44
C VAL A 564 8.26 1.36 23.82
N GLN A 565 7.44 1.02 22.83
CA GLN A 565 6.06 0.56 23.02
C GLN A 565 5.94 -0.62 24.00
N PRO A 566 6.82 -1.65 24.00
CA PRO A 566 6.71 -2.79 24.92
C PRO A 566 6.93 -2.44 26.40
N HIS A 567 7.52 -1.28 26.68
CA HIS A 567 7.84 -0.78 28.02
C HIS A 567 7.15 0.56 28.31
N SER A 568 6.04 0.84 27.62
CA SER A 568 5.30 2.11 27.74
C SER A 568 4.61 2.32 29.09
N ASP A 569 4.27 1.24 29.77
CA ASP A 569 3.50 1.26 31.03
C ASP A 569 4.39 1.04 32.28
N GLU A 570 5.70 0.86 32.09
CA GLU A 570 6.68 0.53 33.13
C GLU A 570 7.86 1.52 33.12
N GLY A 571 8.54 1.66 34.28
CA GLY A 571 9.77 2.42 34.37
C GLY A 571 9.61 3.94 34.15
N SER A 572 10.64 4.59 33.61
CA SER A 572 10.64 6.04 33.36
C SER A 572 10.10 6.46 31.97
N ILE A 573 9.96 5.50 31.05
CA ILE A 573 9.53 5.69 29.65
C ILE A 573 8.24 6.51 29.51
N PRO A 574 7.12 6.24 30.22
CA PRO A 574 5.91 7.07 30.11
C PRO A 574 6.14 8.55 30.48
N GLY A 575 7.04 8.82 31.43
CA GLY A 575 7.43 10.18 31.82
C GLY A 575 8.29 10.91 30.78
N LEU A 576 9.01 10.16 29.93
CA LEU A 576 9.76 10.67 28.78
C LEU A 576 8.84 10.88 27.57
N LEU A 577 7.90 9.96 27.32
CA LEU A 577 6.91 10.08 26.24
C LEU A 577 6.07 11.37 26.34
N TRP A 578 5.65 11.75 27.55
CA TRP A 578 5.03 13.06 27.83
C TRP A 578 5.81 14.25 27.24
N ARG A 579 7.14 14.21 27.28
CA ARG A 579 8.01 15.30 26.81
C ARG A 579 8.25 15.21 25.30
N VAL A 580 8.50 14.01 24.79
CA VAL A 580 8.90 13.78 23.40
C VAL A 580 7.72 13.93 22.41
N LEU A 581 6.49 13.56 22.79
CA LEU A 581 5.33 13.60 21.88
C LEU A 581 4.99 15.03 21.39
N PRO A 582 4.93 16.07 22.25
CA PRO A 582 4.82 17.47 21.81
C PRO A 582 5.93 17.92 20.85
N ASP A 583 7.17 17.48 21.08
CA ASP A 583 8.32 17.87 20.26
C ASP A 583 8.30 17.19 18.89
N LEU A 584 7.87 15.92 18.81
CA LEU A 584 7.62 15.23 17.53
C LEU A 584 6.49 15.90 16.74
N TRP A 585 5.47 16.42 17.41
CA TRP A 585 4.37 17.14 16.75
C TRP A 585 4.79 18.52 16.23
N ASN A 586 5.50 19.30 17.04
CA ASN A 586 5.95 20.64 16.68
C ASN A 586 7.25 20.66 15.85
N GLY A 587 7.92 19.51 15.72
CA GLY A 587 9.21 19.37 15.06
C GLY A 587 9.25 19.93 13.64
N HIS A 588 10.32 20.67 13.35
CA HIS A 588 10.61 21.21 12.02
C HIS A 588 10.64 20.09 10.96
N HIS A 589 10.37 20.45 9.71
CA HIS A 589 10.35 19.53 8.56
C HIS A 589 9.27 18.43 8.58
N GLY A 590 8.44 18.32 9.62
CA GLY A 590 7.23 17.49 9.61
C GLY A 590 7.43 15.97 9.69
N ARG A 591 8.68 15.48 9.76
CA ARG A 591 8.99 14.05 9.94
C ARG A 591 8.37 13.47 11.21
N GLY A 592 8.48 14.18 12.35
CA GLY A 592 7.85 13.75 13.61
C GLY A 592 6.32 13.63 13.51
N ARG A 593 5.66 14.54 12.79
CA ARG A 593 4.22 14.44 12.47
C ARG A 593 3.91 13.25 11.55
N ALA A 594 4.81 12.86 10.65
CA ALA A 594 4.64 11.67 9.82
C ALA A 594 4.77 10.37 10.64
N VAL A 595 5.75 10.29 11.54
CA VAL A 595 5.90 9.18 12.52
C VAL A 595 4.65 9.07 13.39
N LEU A 596 4.20 10.18 13.99
CA LEU A 596 2.97 10.20 14.79
C LEU A 596 1.75 9.74 13.99
N ARG A 597 1.59 10.15 12.72
CA ARG A 597 0.47 9.69 11.87
C ARG A 597 0.49 8.17 11.63
N GLN A 598 1.67 7.56 11.47
CA GLN A 598 1.77 6.10 11.31
C GLN A 598 1.43 5.39 12.63
N LEU A 599 2.05 5.80 13.75
CA LEU A 599 1.76 5.25 15.08
C LEU A 599 0.27 5.36 15.47
N LEU A 600 -0.41 6.43 15.04
CA LEU A 600 -1.84 6.65 15.25
C LEU A 600 -2.73 5.90 14.24
N GLY A 601 -2.23 5.64 13.03
CA GLY A 601 -2.98 5.02 11.93
C GLY A 601 -3.07 3.50 12.02
N ASP A 602 -2.11 2.84 12.67
CA ASP A 602 -1.99 1.38 12.71
C ASP A 602 -3.00 0.69 13.65
N GLY A 603 -3.83 1.45 14.39
CA GLY A 603 -4.91 0.93 15.24
C GLY A 603 -4.47 0.12 16.46
N ARG A 604 -3.16 0.04 16.72
CA ARG A 604 -2.57 -0.64 17.88
C ARG A 604 -2.56 0.29 19.11
N PRO A 605 -2.51 -0.24 20.35
CA PRO A 605 -2.32 0.58 21.55
C PRO A 605 -1.01 1.36 21.46
N THR A 606 -1.06 2.69 21.42
CA THR A 606 0.14 3.50 21.13
C THR A 606 1.18 3.51 22.25
N GLY A 607 0.80 3.15 23.48
CA GLY A 607 1.67 3.25 24.66
C GLY A 607 1.93 4.69 25.11
N PHE A 608 1.15 5.69 24.66
CA PHE A 608 1.37 7.07 25.08
C PHE A 608 0.95 7.36 26.53
N GLY A 609 0.05 6.54 27.10
CA GLY A 609 -0.63 6.79 28.37
C GLY A 609 -1.51 8.05 28.37
N ASP A 610 -2.37 8.20 29.37
CA ASP A 610 -3.30 9.34 29.47
C ASP A 610 -2.57 10.70 29.44
N GLN A 611 -1.41 10.75 30.09
CA GLN A 611 -0.57 11.94 30.16
C GLN A 611 0.04 12.24 28.78
N GLY A 612 0.66 11.28 28.09
CA GLY A 612 1.24 11.52 26.76
C GLY A 612 0.19 11.92 25.71
N TRP A 613 -1.01 11.32 25.77
CA TRP A 613 -2.15 11.73 24.96
C TRP A 613 -2.59 13.17 25.24
N LYS A 614 -2.69 13.56 26.51
CA LYS A 614 -3.02 14.93 26.90
C LYS A 614 -1.97 15.94 26.38
N ALA A 615 -0.69 15.65 26.57
CA ALA A 615 0.40 16.50 26.09
C ALA A 615 0.38 16.67 24.56
N LEU A 616 0.17 15.59 23.81
CA LEU A 616 0.05 15.60 22.35
C LEU A 616 -1.16 16.42 21.88
N PHE A 617 -2.32 16.27 22.54
CA PHE A 617 -3.54 17.02 22.21
C PHE A 617 -3.40 18.51 22.53
N GLU A 618 -2.79 18.87 23.66
CA GLU A 618 -2.47 20.26 24.00
C GLU A 618 -1.44 20.88 23.04
N ALA A 619 -0.52 20.09 22.48
CA ALA A 619 0.38 20.56 21.42
C ALA A 619 -0.39 20.85 20.12
N ALA A 620 -1.18 19.88 19.66
CA ALA A 620 -1.95 19.99 18.42
C ALA A 620 -2.94 21.17 18.40
N THR A 621 -3.70 21.36 19.49
CA THR A 621 -4.68 22.44 19.62
C THR A 621 -4.04 23.83 19.72
N ARG A 622 -2.81 23.94 20.27
CA ARG A 622 -2.04 25.20 20.24
C ARG A 622 -1.48 25.52 18.85
N THR A 623 -1.09 24.52 18.06
CA THR A 623 -0.69 24.72 16.66
C THR A 623 -1.84 25.30 15.84
N THR A 624 -3.06 24.76 15.99
CA THR A 624 -4.24 25.26 15.24
C THR A 624 -4.66 26.66 15.67
N ALA A 625 -4.70 26.95 16.98
CA ALA A 625 -5.05 28.28 17.49
C ALA A 625 -4.08 29.39 17.07
N THR A 626 -2.82 29.04 16.77
CA THR A 626 -1.80 29.99 16.28
C THR A 626 -1.90 30.19 14.76
N ALA A 627 -2.43 29.21 14.02
CA ALA A 627 -2.69 29.32 12.58
C ALA A 627 -3.94 30.16 12.24
N GLU A 628 -4.87 30.36 13.19
CA GLU A 628 -6.11 31.13 12.99
C GLU A 628 -6.03 32.63 13.35
N GLN A 629 -4.83 33.21 13.50
CA GLN A 629 -4.69 34.67 13.59
C GLN A 629 -4.49 35.32 12.21
N PRO A 630 -5.54 35.94 11.61
CA PRO A 630 -5.34 36.83 10.46
C PRO A 630 -4.48 38.02 10.91
N GLY A 631 -3.45 38.34 10.11
CA GLY A 631 -2.39 39.26 10.51
C GLY A 631 -2.86 40.67 10.86
N VAL A 632 -3.02 40.95 12.15
CA VAL A 632 -3.05 42.32 12.67
C VAL A 632 -1.62 42.81 12.81
N LEU A 633 -1.14 43.50 11.78
CA LEU A 633 0.12 44.25 11.80
C LEU A 633 0.11 45.31 12.90
N ARG A 634 0.58 44.97 14.10
CA ARG A 634 1.02 45.96 15.11
C ARG A 634 2.49 46.29 14.90
N PHE A 635 2.76 47.10 13.87
CA PHE A 635 3.97 47.89 13.84
C PHE A 635 3.89 48.97 14.91
N ALA A 636 4.81 48.94 15.88
CA ALA A 636 4.99 50.01 16.85
C ALA A 636 6.49 50.32 17.01
N GLY A 637 6.91 51.50 16.53
CA GLY A 637 8.12 52.16 17.04
C GLY A 637 9.28 52.41 16.05
N ARG A 638 9.22 53.58 15.39
CA ARG A 638 10.36 54.44 14.96
C ARG A 638 11.36 53.89 13.91
N GLY A 639 11.69 54.61 12.85
CA GLY A 639 11.18 55.92 12.44
C GLY A 639 11.84 56.53 11.20
N THR A 640 11.39 57.76 10.88
CA THR A 640 11.96 58.74 9.92
C THR A 640 12.10 58.35 8.44
N GLY A 641 11.30 59.00 7.58
CA GLY A 641 11.85 59.63 6.37
C GLY A 641 11.07 59.49 5.05
N ARG A 642 10.40 60.58 4.64
CA ARG A 642 10.02 60.94 3.24
C ARG A 642 9.01 60.06 2.47
N ALA A 643 7.83 60.64 2.26
CA ALA A 643 7.00 60.48 1.05
C ALA A 643 7.52 61.46 -0.05
N PRO A 644 6.81 61.79 -1.16
CA PRO A 644 5.51 61.29 -1.68
C PRO A 644 5.40 61.10 -3.23
N TRP A 645 4.17 60.75 -3.68
CA TRP A 645 3.48 61.08 -4.96
C TRP A 645 3.15 59.98 -5.99
N LEU A 646 1.84 59.88 -6.26
CA LEU A 646 1.19 59.36 -7.48
C LEU A 646 0.75 60.55 -8.36
N PRO A 647 0.63 60.36 -9.69
CA PRO A 647 -0.66 60.57 -10.38
C PRO A 647 -0.90 59.51 -11.48
N GLY A 648 -2.04 59.37 -12.19
CA GLY A 648 -3.33 60.07 -12.17
C GLY A 648 -4.13 59.72 -13.45
N ARG A 649 -5.44 59.43 -13.35
CA ARG A 649 -6.34 59.01 -14.46
C ARG A 649 -6.58 60.09 -15.53
N ARG A 650 -6.92 59.69 -16.78
CA ARG A 650 -8.22 60.05 -17.46
C ARG A 650 -8.53 59.25 -18.77
N PRO A 651 -9.81 59.17 -19.24
CA PRO A 651 -10.27 58.33 -20.37
C PRO A 651 -11.06 59.05 -21.50
N ARG A 652 -11.43 58.32 -22.59
CA ARG A 652 -12.45 58.60 -23.66
C ARG A 652 -12.58 57.35 -24.58
N GLY A 653 -13.68 56.98 -25.26
CA GLY A 653 -15.12 57.33 -25.19
C GLY A 653 -15.97 57.00 -26.47
N GLY A 654 -17.09 56.26 -26.34
CA GLY A 654 -18.24 56.15 -27.30
C GLY A 654 -18.12 55.25 -28.55
N ARG A 655 -19.18 54.75 -29.24
CA ARG A 655 -20.65 54.57 -28.97
C ARG A 655 -21.26 53.50 -29.99
N PRO A 656 -22.58 53.31 -30.27
CA PRO A 656 -23.29 52.01 -30.07
C PRO A 656 -24.06 51.42 -31.29
N GLU A 657 -24.75 50.27 -31.09
CA GLU A 657 -26.05 49.77 -31.64
C GLU A 657 -26.06 48.22 -31.73
N SER A 658 -27.17 47.48 -31.77
CA SER A 658 -28.46 47.54 -31.05
C SER A 658 -29.13 46.13 -31.11
N GLY A 659 -29.88 45.71 -30.08
CA GLY A 659 -30.53 44.39 -30.02
C GLY A 659 -31.16 44.12 -28.65
N LEU A 660 -32.35 43.51 -28.60
CA LEU A 660 -33.19 43.44 -27.38
C LEU A 660 -32.67 42.48 -26.29
N PRO A 661 -33.06 42.71 -25.02
CA PRO A 661 -32.68 41.85 -23.90
C PRO A 661 -33.60 40.63 -23.77
N ASP A 662 -33.00 39.45 -23.58
CA ASP A 662 -33.67 38.28 -23.05
C ASP A 662 -33.46 38.20 -21.52
N HIS A 663 -34.46 37.72 -20.80
CA HIS A 663 -34.61 37.91 -19.35
C HIS A 663 -34.94 36.58 -18.66
N ASP A 664 -33.94 35.75 -18.32
CA ASP A 664 -33.85 34.98 -17.04
C ASP A 664 -32.69 33.96 -17.02
N GLU A 665 -31.49 34.36 -16.57
CA GLU A 665 -30.45 33.43 -16.09
C GLU A 665 -29.73 33.89 -14.81
N ARG A 666 -30.24 34.93 -14.14
CA ARG A 666 -29.66 35.44 -12.86
C ARG A 666 -30.55 35.25 -11.63
N SER A 667 -31.71 34.64 -11.81
CA SER A 667 -32.71 34.38 -10.76
C SER A 667 -32.40 33.11 -9.93
N ALA A 668 -31.75 32.10 -10.51
CA ALA A 668 -31.46 30.83 -9.81
C ALA A 668 -30.48 30.98 -8.61
N GLY A 669 -29.41 31.77 -8.76
CA GLY A 669 -28.39 31.93 -7.71
C GLY A 669 -28.88 32.72 -6.49
N TRP A 670 -29.78 33.69 -6.69
CA TRP A 670 -30.28 34.54 -5.61
C TRP A 670 -31.31 33.83 -4.73
N VAL A 671 -32.18 33.00 -5.32
CA VAL A 671 -33.20 32.24 -4.58
C VAL A 671 -32.57 31.32 -3.53
N TRP A 672 -31.48 30.61 -3.86
CA TRP A 672 -30.78 29.76 -2.90
C TRP A 672 -30.16 30.53 -1.73
N VAL A 673 -29.61 31.73 -1.98
CA VAL A 673 -29.06 32.59 -0.91
C VAL A 673 -30.19 33.13 -0.02
N SER A 674 -31.32 33.55 -0.60
CA SER A 674 -32.50 33.99 0.18
C SER A 674 -33.10 32.86 1.02
N VAL A 675 -33.19 31.64 0.48
CA VAL A 675 -33.66 30.46 1.23
C VAL A 675 -32.70 30.11 2.37
N LEU A 676 -31.38 30.12 2.13
CA LEU A 676 -30.39 29.85 3.17
C LEU A 676 -30.44 30.88 4.31
N LEU A 677 -30.56 32.17 3.97
CA LEU A 677 -30.70 33.24 4.96
C LEU A 677 -32.01 33.14 5.75
N LEU A 678 -33.11 32.72 5.13
CA LEU A 678 -34.38 32.47 5.80
C LEU A 678 -34.27 31.32 6.81
N VAL A 679 -33.63 30.21 6.43
CA VAL A 679 -33.39 29.06 7.32
C VAL A 679 -32.53 29.45 8.53
N ILE A 680 -31.47 30.23 8.31
CA ILE A 680 -30.61 30.75 9.39
C ILE A 680 -31.41 31.67 10.33
N ALA A 681 -32.22 32.59 9.78
CA ALA A 681 -33.06 33.47 10.59
C ALA A 681 -34.09 32.70 11.44
N VAL A 682 -34.73 31.69 10.85
CA VAL A 682 -35.69 30.81 11.55
C VAL A 682 -35.00 30.02 12.67
N ALA A 683 -33.80 29.47 12.43
CA ALA A 683 -33.03 28.78 13.46
C ALA A 683 -32.62 29.69 14.62
N VAL A 684 -32.15 30.91 14.32
CA VAL A 684 -31.78 31.92 15.33
C VAL A 684 -32.97 32.38 16.19
N ILE A 685 -34.20 32.32 15.67
CA ILE A 685 -35.42 32.61 16.44
C ILE A 685 -35.91 31.38 17.23
N LEU A 686 -35.81 30.17 16.68
CA LEU A 686 -36.26 28.94 17.34
C LEU A 686 -35.39 28.54 18.55
N ILE A 687 -34.06 28.73 18.47
CA ILE A 687 -33.14 28.40 19.56
C ILE A 687 -33.54 29.09 20.89
N PRO A 688 -33.71 30.42 20.97
CA PRO A 688 -34.13 31.07 22.22
C PRO A 688 -35.57 30.70 22.64
N VAL A 689 -36.49 30.43 21.70
CA VAL A 689 -37.86 29.98 22.04
C VAL A 689 -37.85 28.59 22.69
N ILE A 690 -37.03 27.66 22.18
CA ILE A 690 -36.87 26.32 22.76
C ILE A 690 -36.19 26.42 24.14
N LEU A 691 -35.21 27.31 24.31
CA LEU A 691 -34.56 27.55 25.60
C LEU A 691 -35.48 28.21 26.64
N LEU A 692 -36.43 29.06 26.21
CA LEU A 692 -37.43 29.70 27.09
C LEU A 692 -38.63 28.79 27.45
N MET A 693 -38.86 27.71 26.69
CA MET A 693 -39.88 26.69 27.05
C MET A 693 -39.28 25.48 27.79
N GLY A 694 -37.97 25.47 28.01
CA GLY A 694 -37.25 24.44 28.78
C GLY A 694 -36.84 24.86 30.19
N SER A 695 -37.33 26.02 30.68
CA SER A 695 -36.97 26.64 31.97
C SER A 695 -38.20 26.92 32.84
#